data_AF-A0AAV5A437-F1
#
_entry.id   AF-A0AAV5A437-F1
#
_cell.length_a   1.000
_cell.length_b   1.000
_cell.length_c   1.000
_cell.angle_alpha   90.00
_cell.angle_beta   90.00
_cell.angle_gamma   90.00
#
_symmetry.space_group_name_H-M   'P 1'
#
loop_
_entity.id
_entity.type
_entity.pdbx_description
1 polymer ?
#
loop_
_entity_poly.entity_id
_entity_poly.type
_entity_poly.pdbx_seq_one_letter_code
_entity_poly.pdbx_strand_id
1 'polypeptide(L)'
;MSNSFLRVDGRRIVDVQGNEVVLRGAGLGGWMNMENFINERSSNDYEYDNRGYPGREFQARNALAKAIGSDKSNFFFDKRKNTSNESPSQLLEYFFTDADAQFFKSLGLNCLRLPFNYKHFEDDLNPRQLKQEGFKHLDRVIDICAKNGIWTVLDLHAVPGHQNGGWHSDNPTHYASFWDHRDFQDRAIWLWEQLAERYKDNAWVAGYNPLNEPADSQHKRLLVFYNRIHAAIRAIDNKHILFLDGNTYAADFSQFGDAHKNWSNTVYAFHDYSGYGFPSSPETYTGTDAQKARMRQTLERKIEWMTERSLSIWNGEFGPVYARTQYDGAETPIINKSRYLVLEDQLRLYDECRLSWSIWLYKDVDGFQGMVYSSPDSAYSKLFGKFLLKKQQMGIDTWGTDEKYVKSLYEPLEKLIKDNVSEQHQKLYPPHWIVKKRVAEFARHILVAEYLVAEWAEHFVGKSEVELDELAASFSFENCVQRKELNSILREYSHRPRSKSRSGSTTPPPAIKLQGDPDSSDDDDNVSLVSRSPSPKLDDIMSYDEHHPAPEKEIITVDTKIKSTNKGYALLSKLGWSDGQPLGRSKDGRVDPIPFYIKNDLTGLGKRAQDERMVETTVSHRRELVSERQIRETSEERQSREVMMDCQSTAEKEVIANQIATTLRHFYCSLCDKQYQTVAQYDEHTNSYAHHHKQRFKDMQANAKGLNSNKSDRDSRLEKERKREEKEFKRMAKARGVKVSSITVPTQKVDSSLPSSSIPFESSKGFKSSGWSAIPKQASEDSKSSSIATNSSYSRDALANSPPPPPEPAPPLPPPPPF
;
A
#
# COMPACT_ATOMS: atom_id res chain seq x y z
N MET A 1 -11.81 -32.62 -13.12
CA MET A 1 -12.50 -31.31 -13.08
C MET A 1 -12.70 -30.85 -14.52
N SER A 2 -13.71 -30.03 -14.81
CA SER A 2 -13.81 -29.36 -16.12
C SER A 2 -12.64 -28.39 -16.28
N ASN A 3 -12.10 -28.29 -17.49
CA ASN A 3 -10.92 -27.49 -17.77
C ASN A 3 -11.33 -26.03 -18.05
N SER A 4 -11.50 -25.22 -17.00
CA SER A 4 -12.19 -23.90 -17.05
C SER A 4 -11.37 -22.73 -17.63
N PHE A 5 -10.19 -22.96 -18.21
CA PHE A 5 -9.34 -21.90 -18.77
C PHE A 5 -10.07 -21.10 -19.85
N LEU A 6 -9.86 -19.78 -19.83
CA LEU A 6 -10.37 -18.85 -20.83
C LEU A 6 -9.24 -18.39 -21.75
N ARG A 7 -9.58 -18.14 -23.02
CA ARG A 7 -8.66 -17.56 -24.02
C ARG A 7 -9.38 -16.54 -24.90
N VAL A 8 -8.61 -15.68 -25.55
CA VAL A 8 -9.10 -14.72 -26.54
C VAL A 8 -9.24 -15.37 -27.91
N ASP A 9 -10.32 -15.04 -28.62
CA ASP A 9 -10.66 -15.47 -29.97
C ASP A 9 -11.24 -14.28 -30.76
N GLY A 10 -10.34 -13.45 -31.30
CA GLY A 10 -10.68 -12.18 -31.93
C GLY A 10 -11.30 -11.19 -30.93
N ARG A 11 -12.57 -10.83 -31.15
CA ARG A 11 -13.36 -9.96 -30.24
C ARG A 11 -13.95 -10.68 -29.02
N ARG A 12 -13.75 -12.00 -28.89
CA ARG A 12 -14.42 -12.85 -27.90
C ARG A 12 -13.45 -13.37 -26.85
N ILE A 13 -13.96 -13.60 -25.65
CA ILE A 13 -13.38 -14.56 -24.70
C ILE A 13 -14.12 -15.89 -24.91
N VAL A 14 -13.39 -17.01 -24.93
CA VAL A 14 -13.96 -18.35 -25.10
C VAL A 14 -13.38 -19.34 -24.09
N ASP A 15 -14.17 -20.36 -23.76
CA ASP A 15 -13.69 -21.53 -23.00
C ASP A 15 -12.83 -22.47 -23.87
N VAL A 16 -12.34 -23.57 -23.28
CA VAL A 16 -11.52 -24.56 -24.00
C VAL A 16 -12.28 -25.35 -25.05
N GLN A 17 -13.62 -25.36 -25.00
CA GLN A 17 -14.50 -25.96 -26.02
C GLN A 17 -14.81 -24.98 -27.17
N GLY A 18 -14.48 -23.69 -27.02
CA GLY A 18 -14.76 -22.64 -28.00
C GLY A 18 -16.12 -21.95 -27.83
N ASN A 19 -16.84 -22.20 -26.73
CA ASN A 19 -18.05 -21.46 -26.40
C ASN A 19 -17.68 -20.04 -25.94
N GLU A 20 -18.50 -19.06 -26.31
CA GLU A 20 -18.26 -17.66 -25.95
C GLU A 20 -18.66 -17.38 -24.49
N VAL A 21 -17.70 -16.86 -23.72
CA VAL A 21 -17.88 -16.48 -22.32
C VAL A 21 -17.86 -14.95 -22.25
N VAL A 22 -18.94 -14.35 -21.76
CA VAL A 22 -18.98 -12.93 -21.41
C VAL A 22 -18.80 -12.81 -19.91
N LEU A 23 -17.74 -12.12 -19.47
CA LEU A 23 -17.50 -11.87 -18.05
C LEU A 23 -18.42 -10.74 -17.59
N ARG A 24 -19.29 -11.02 -16.62
CA ARG A 24 -20.25 -10.10 -16.02
C ARG A 24 -20.06 -10.17 -14.51
N GLY A 25 -19.64 -9.07 -13.90
CA GLY A 25 -18.98 -9.12 -12.60
C GLY A 25 -18.93 -7.82 -11.82
N ALA A 26 -18.08 -7.82 -10.78
CA ALA A 26 -17.79 -6.65 -9.96
C ALA A 26 -16.31 -6.62 -9.55
N GLY A 27 -15.83 -5.45 -9.11
CA GLY A 27 -14.58 -5.30 -8.40
C GLY A 27 -14.71 -5.52 -6.89
N LEU A 28 -13.80 -6.27 -6.29
CA LEU A 28 -13.65 -6.41 -4.84
C LEU A 28 -12.72 -5.30 -4.28
N GLY A 29 -13.02 -4.05 -4.61
CA GLY A 29 -12.33 -2.87 -4.07
C GLY A 29 -12.51 -2.74 -2.56
N GLY A 30 -11.59 -2.06 -1.88
CA GLY A 30 -11.62 -1.87 -0.42
C GLY A 30 -11.01 -3.01 0.39
N TRP A 31 -10.64 -4.12 -0.27
CA TRP A 31 -10.16 -5.36 0.33
C TRP A 31 -8.62 -5.40 0.45
N MET A 32 -7.93 -6.08 -0.47
CA MET A 32 -6.45 -6.10 -0.57
C MET A 32 -5.87 -4.87 -1.28
N ASN A 33 -6.72 -3.94 -1.72
CA ASN A 33 -6.38 -2.56 -2.04
C ASN A 33 -7.46 -1.69 -1.38
N MET A 34 -7.11 -0.95 -0.33
CA MET A 34 -8.09 -0.17 0.44
C MET A 34 -8.30 1.22 -0.15
N GLU A 35 -9.55 1.71 -0.12
CA GLU A 35 -9.85 3.09 -0.53
C GLU A 35 -10.79 3.82 0.43
N ASN A 36 -10.57 5.13 0.51
CA ASN A 36 -11.14 6.06 1.49
C ASN A 36 -12.67 6.22 1.44
N PHE A 37 -13.33 5.96 0.32
CA PHE A 37 -14.80 5.99 0.27
C PHE A 37 -15.44 4.63 0.58
N ILE A 38 -14.67 3.53 0.55
CA ILE A 38 -15.20 2.16 0.62
C ILE A 38 -15.42 1.69 2.06
N ASN A 39 -14.58 2.12 3.02
CA ASN A 39 -14.54 1.56 4.37
C ASN A 39 -14.76 2.65 5.45
N GLU A 40 -16.00 2.90 5.94
CA GLU A 40 -16.43 3.34 7.32
C GLU A 40 -17.69 4.25 7.51
N ARG A 41 -18.45 4.07 8.61
CA ARG A 41 -19.52 4.93 9.25
C ARG A 41 -19.47 4.78 10.78
N SER A 42 -20.11 5.63 11.66
CA SER A 42 -20.65 5.13 12.97
C SER A 42 -21.51 5.89 14.06
N SER A 43 -22.51 5.28 14.69
CA SER A 43 -23.07 5.62 16.05
C SER A 43 -24.10 6.74 16.15
N ASN A 44 -24.28 7.28 17.36
CA ASN A 44 -25.55 7.80 17.86
C ASN A 44 -25.36 9.16 18.57
N ASP A 45 -26.11 10.17 18.16
CA ASP A 45 -27.41 10.47 18.77
C ASP A 45 -28.11 11.52 17.90
N TYR A 46 -29.20 11.10 17.24
CA TYR A 46 -30.04 11.85 16.30
C TYR A 46 -29.35 12.49 15.06
N GLU A 47 -29.93 12.21 13.90
CA GLU A 47 -29.67 12.87 12.60
C GLU A 47 -28.27 12.71 11.95
N TYR A 48 -27.97 11.46 11.56
CA TYR A 48 -27.60 11.08 10.16
C TYR A 48 -26.23 11.54 9.57
N ASP A 49 -25.28 10.60 9.29
CA ASP A 49 -23.83 10.84 8.99
C ASP A 49 -23.07 9.76 8.11
N ASN A 50 -21.92 10.10 7.43
CA ASN A 50 -20.77 9.27 6.90
C ASN A 50 -20.29 8.95 5.43
N ARG A 51 -18.97 8.68 5.31
CA ARG A 51 -18.11 8.16 4.19
C ARG A 51 -16.85 7.53 4.80
N GLY A 52 -16.13 6.58 4.17
CA GLY A 52 -15.02 5.85 4.82
C GLY A 52 -13.76 6.61 5.32
N TYR A 53 -12.68 5.91 5.73
CA TYR A 53 -11.44 6.49 6.30
C TYR A 53 -10.77 7.57 5.41
N PRO A 54 -9.93 8.48 5.95
CA PRO A 54 -9.26 9.54 5.15
C PRO A 54 -7.90 9.13 4.55
N GLY A 55 -7.61 9.63 3.35
CA GLY A 55 -6.28 9.53 2.73
C GLY A 55 -6.05 8.23 1.93
N ARG A 56 -4.84 7.67 2.02
CA ARG A 56 -4.46 6.40 1.36
C ARG A 56 -4.30 5.24 2.34
N GLU A 57 -4.29 4.02 1.82
CA GLU A 57 -4.15 2.78 2.58
C GLU A 57 -2.93 2.80 3.52
N PHE A 58 -1.75 3.21 3.03
CA PHE A 58 -0.56 3.26 3.87
C PHE A 58 -0.70 4.24 5.05
N GLN A 59 -1.43 5.35 4.87
CA GLN A 59 -1.65 6.36 5.92
C GLN A 59 -2.53 5.77 7.03
N ALA A 60 -3.63 5.11 6.65
CA ALA A 60 -4.52 4.44 7.59
C ALA A 60 -3.81 3.29 8.33
N ARG A 61 -3.15 2.36 7.61
CA ARG A 61 -2.42 1.25 8.24
C ARG A 61 -1.37 1.74 9.24
N ASN A 62 -0.59 2.77 8.88
CA ASN A 62 0.42 3.34 9.78
C ASN A 62 -0.19 4.09 10.98
N ALA A 63 -1.26 4.86 10.78
CA ALA A 63 -1.94 5.56 11.87
C ALA A 63 -2.54 4.58 12.88
N LEU A 64 -3.20 3.51 12.41
CA LEU A 64 -3.74 2.46 13.27
C LEU A 64 -2.63 1.74 14.05
N ALA A 65 -1.56 1.33 13.38
CA ALA A 65 -0.41 0.69 14.03
C ALA A 65 0.24 1.60 15.10
N LYS A 66 0.26 2.93 14.88
CA LYS A 66 0.72 3.92 15.87
C LYS A 66 -0.24 4.08 17.05
N ALA A 67 -1.56 4.04 16.81
CA ALA A 67 -2.58 4.29 17.83
C ALA A 67 -2.84 3.09 18.76
N ILE A 68 -2.92 1.87 18.22
CA ILE A 68 -3.24 0.65 18.99
C ILE A 68 -2.12 -0.39 19.08
N GLY A 69 -0.97 -0.11 18.45
CA GLY A 69 0.17 -1.02 18.35
C GLY A 69 0.04 -2.00 17.18
N SER A 70 1.19 -2.36 16.59
CA SER A 70 1.26 -3.23 15.41
C SER A 70 0.52 -4.56 15.58
N ASP A 71 0.59 -5.20 16.76
CA ASP A 71 -0.06 -6.50 16.99
C ASP A 71 -1.60 -6.45 16.98
N LYS A 72 -2.21 -5.30 17.32
CA LYS A 72 -3.66 -5.09 17.24
C LYS A 72 -4.09 -4.55 15.88
N SER A 73 -3.29 -3.68 15.27
CA SER A 73 -3.54 -3.22 13.89
C SER A 73 -3.47 -4.40 12.91
N ASN A 74 -2.46 -5.26 13.05
CA ASN A 74 -2.36 -6.50 12.30
C ASN A 74 -3.56 -7.41 12.60
N PHE A 75 -3.94 -7.63 13.87
CA PHE A 75 -5.12 -8.44 14.24
C PHE A 75 -6.41 -7.98 13.55
N PHE A 76 -6.67 -6.67 13.51
CA PHE A 76 -7.88 -6.11 12.89
C PHE A 76 -7.95 -6.42 11.38
N PHE A 77 -6.82 -6.32 10.67
CA PHE A 77 -6.76 -6.58 9.23
C PHE A 77 -6.57 -8.07 8.87
N ASP A 78 -5.80 -8.83 9.64
CA ASP A 78 -5.37 -10.20 9.34
C ASP A 78 -5.21 -11.08 10.61
N LYS A 79 -5.36 -12.39 10.42
CA LYS A 79 -5.37 -13.41 11.48
C LYS A 79 -3.98 -13.70 12.05
N ARG A 80 -3.80 -13.43 13.35
CA ARG A 80 -2.59 -13.81 14.12
C ARG A 80 -2.36 -15.34 14.06
N LYS A 81 -1.14 -15.79 13.71
CA LYS A 81 -0.83 -17.20 13.42
C LYS A 81 -0.82 -18.19 14.61
N ASN A 82 -0.83 -17.72 15.87
CA ASN A 82 -0.42 -18.53 17.04
C ASN A 82 -1.41 -18.57 18.22
N THR A 83 -2.69 -18.88 17.95
CA THR A 83 -3.58 -19.52 18.94
C THR A 83 -4.28 -20.71 18.30
N SER A 84 -4.09 -21.91 18.87
CA SER A 84 -4.75 -23.13 18.42
C SER A 84 -6.20 -23.13 18.88
N ASN A 85 -7.14 -23.14 17.93
CA ASN A 85 -8.59 -23.28 18.15
C ASN A 85 -9.23 -22.25 19.10
N GLU A 86 -9.37 -20.99 18.66
CA GLU A 86 -10.65 -20.23 18.71
C GLU A 86 -10.48 -18.83 18.07
N SER A 87 -11.56 -18.33 17.45
CA SER A 87 -11.71 -17.11 16.62
C SER A 87 -10.72 -16.84 15.45
N PRO A 88 -11.20 -16.37 14.28
CA PRO A 88 -10.37 -15.64 13.31
C PRO A 88 -10.10 -14.20 13.78
N SER A 89 -9.31 -13.43 13.03
CA SER A 89 -9.32 -11.96 13.11
C SER A 89 -9.19 -11.37 11.69
N GLN A 90 -9.96 -10.33 11.41
CA GLN A 90 -11.23 -10.66 10.74
C GLN A 90 -11.58 -9.87 9.46
N LEU A 91 -11.08 -8.65 9.23
CA LEU A 91 -11.62 -7.79 8.15
C LEU A 91 -11.46 -8.40 6.76
N LEU A 92 -10.23 -8.80 6.38
CA LEU A 92 -9.95 -9.40 5.06
C LEU A 92 -10.56 -10.82 4.90
N GLU A 93 -11.02 -11.45 5.99
CA GLU A 93 -11.73 -12.74 5.93
C GLU A 93 -13.24 -12.55 5.71
N TYR A 94 -13.88 -11.58 6.40
CA TYR A 94 -15.31 -11.29 6.23
C TYR A 94 -15.69 -10.48 4.99
N PHE A 95 -14.79 -9.63 4.49
CA PHE A 95 -15.12 -8.77 3.34
C PHE A 95 -15.58 -9.58 2.12
N PHE A 96 -15.12 -10.83 1.99
CA PHE A 96 -15.66 -11.80 1.05
C PHE A 96 -15.60 -13.23 1.59
N THR A 97 -16.77 -13.85 1.77
CA THR A 97 -17.00 -15.20 2.32
C THR A 97 -17.67 -16.13 1.28
N ASP A 98 -17.98 -17.37 1.66
CA ASP A 98 -18.77 -18.25 0.79
C ASP A 98 -20.22 -17.77 0.63
N ALA A 99 -20.79 -17.10 1.65
CA ALA A 99 -22.13 -16.48 1.55
C ALA A 99 -22.16 -15.35 0.52
N ASP A 100 -21.10 -14.51 0.47
CA ASP A 100 -20.92 -13.49 -0.56
C ASP A 100 -20.87 -14.11 -1.97
N ALA A 101 -20.12 -15.21 -2.15
CA ALA A 101 -20.00 -15.90 -3.43
C ALA A 101 -21.31 -16.59 -3.87
N GLN A 102 -22.04 -17.20 -2.94
CA GLN A 102 -23.38 -17.76 -3.19
C GLN A 102 -24.37 -16.65 -3.60
N PHE A 103 -24.34 -15.50 -2.92
CA PHE A 103 -25.15 -14.34 -3.29
C PHE A 103 -24.80 -13.80 -4.68
N PHE A 104 -23.50 -13.60 -4.96
CA PHE A 104 -22.98 -13.14 -6.24
C PHE A 104 -23.45 -14.04 -7.40
N LYS A 105 -23.32 -15.36 -7.21
CA LYS A 105 -23.84 -16.39 -8.13
C LYS A 105 -25.36 -16.34 -8.29
N SER A 106 -26.10 -16.03 -7.21
CA SER A 106 -27.56 -15.87 -7.27
C SER A 106 -28.02 -14.67 -8.12
N LEU A 107 -27.13 -13.71 -8.39
CA LEU A 107 -27.36 -12.61 -9.34
C LEU A 107 -26.98 -12.99 -10.77
N GLY A 108 -26.54 -14.23 -11.05
CA GLY A 108 -26.07 -14.67 -12.36
C GLY A 108 -24.70 -14.13 -12.77
N LEU A 109 -23.99 -13.46 -11.86
CA LEU A 109 -22.65 -12.93 -12.11
C LEU A 109 -21.61 -14.07 -12.05
N ASN A 110 -20.58 -13.98 -12.91
CA ASN A 110 -19.65 -15.07 -13.17
C ASN A 110 -18.17 -14.70 -13.04
N CYS A 111 -17.84 -13.42 -12.80
CA CYS A 111 -16.46 -12.94 -12.73
C CYS A 111 -16.28 -11.97 -11.55
N LEU A 112 -15.20 -12.10 -10.79
CA LEU A 112 -14.82 -11.18 -9.72
C LEU A 112 -13.43 -10.62 -9.99
N ARG A 113 -13.30 -9.30 -10.17
CA ARG A 113 -11.98 -8.62 -10.23
C ARG A 113 -11.47 -8.49 -8.80
N LEU A 114 -10.20 -8.85 -8.58
CA LEU A 114 -9.53 -8.85 -7.27
C LEU A 114 -8.36 -7.85 -7.27
N PRO A 115 -8.63 -6.56 -6.96
CA PRO A 115 -7.61 -5.55 -6.70
C PRO A 115 -6.71 -5.93 -5.51
N PHE A 116 -5.40 -5.79 -5.69
CA PHE A 116 -4.43 -5.86 -4.59
C PHE A 116 -3.26 -4.89 -4.72
N ASN A 117 -2.79 -4.43 -3.57
CA ASN A 117 -1.63 -3.58 -3.38
C ASN A 117 -0.35 -4.43 -3.26
N TYR A 118 0.72 -4.08 -3.98
CA TYR A 118 2.01 -4.80 -3.93
C TYR A 118 2.58 -4.97 -2.51
N LYS A 119 2.25 -4.06 -1.58
CA LYS A 119 2.75 -4.05 -0.19
C LYS A 119 2.33 -5.29 0.63
N HIS A 120 1.32 -6.04 0.16
CA HIS A 120 0.97 -7.36 0.69
C HIS A 120 2.02 -8.45 0.37
N PHE A 121 2.75 -8.32 -0.73
CA PHE A 121 3.68 -9.33 -1.26
C PHE A 121 5.16 -8.93 -1.16
N GLU A 122 5.44 -7.63 -1.02
CA GLU A 122 6.79 -7.07 -1.02
C GLU A 122 6.89 -5.91 0.00
N ASP A 123 8.10 -5.48 0.35
CA ASP A 123 8.35 -4.27 1.15
C ASP A 123 9.31 -3.30 0.44
N ASP A 124 9.15 -1.99 0.63
CA ASP A 124 10.05 -1.00 0.02
C ASP A 124 11.43 -0.94 0.70
N LEU A 125 11.55 -1.34 1.97
CA LEU A 125 12.84 -1.49 2.64
C LEU A 125 13.50 -2.85 2.34
N ASN A 126 12.74 -3.81 1.83
CA ASN A 126 13.19 -5.17 1.50
C ASN A 126 12.73 -5.56 0.08
N PRO A 127 13.14 -4.81 -0.96
CA PRO A 127 12.67 -5.01 -2.32
C PRO A 127 13.04 -6.41 -2.83
N ARG A 128 12.12 -7.02 -3.59
CA ARG A 128 12.18 -8.39 -4.13
C ARG A 128 12.30 -9.50 -3.07
N GLN A 129 11.90 -9.24 -1.83
CA GLN A 129 11.68 -10.28 -0.81
C GLN A 129 10.19 -10.60 -0.70
N LEU A 130 9.83 -11.85 -1.03
CA LEU A 130 8.44 -12.27 -1.20
C LEU A 130 7.75 -12.66 0.13
N LYS A 131 6.82 -11.82 0.58
CA LYS A 131 5.91 -12.06 1.72
C LYS A 131 4.91 -13.18 1.39
N GLN A 132 5.19 -14.40 1.84
CA GLN A 132 4.35 -15.58 1.55
C GLN A 132 2.94 -15.47 2.14
N GLU A 133 2.79 -14.73 3.24
CA GLU A 133 1.52 -14.39 3.86
C GLU A 133 0.58 -13.58 2.95
N GLY A 134 1.10 -12.80 2.00
CA GLY A 134 0.28 -12.02 1.06
C GLY A 134 -0.68 -12.88 0.23
N PHE A 135 -0.28 -14.10 -0.11
CA PHE A 135 -1.11 -15.03 -0.89
C PHE A 135 -2.30 -15.57 -0.10
N LYS A 136 -2.24 -15.63 1.25
CA LYS A 136 -3.25 -16.26 2.12
C LYS A 136 -4.69 -15.86 1.76
N HIS A 137 -4.93 -14.56 1.60
CA HIS A 137 -6.27 -14.03 1.32
C HIS A 137 -6.65 -14.14 -0.16
N LEU A 138 -5.68 -13.97 -1.06
CA LEU A 138 -5.87 -14.10 -2.50
C LEU A 138 -6.23 -15.54 -2.88
N ASP A 139 -5.46 -16.52 -2.40
CA ASP A 139 -5.77 -17.96 -2.51
C ASP A 139 -7.19 -18.23 -1.99
N ARG A 140 -7.50 -17.78 -0.76
CA ARG A 140 -8.78 -18.04 -0.08
C ARG A 140 -9.99 -17.58 -0.89
N VAL A 141 -9.94 -16.40 -1.49
CA VAL A 141 -11.05 -15.88 -2.32
C VAL A 141 -11.12 -16.57 -3.68
N ILE A 142 -9.97 -16.86 -4.32
CA ILE A 142 -9.96 -17.66 -5.56
C ILE A 142 -10.59 -19.04 -5.31
N ASP A 143 -10.27 -19.67 -4.18
CA ASP A 143 -10.81 -20.98 -3.78
C ASP A 143 -12.32 -20.96 -3.53
N ILE A 144 -12.85 -19.88 -2.96
CA ILE A 144 -14.29 -19.66 -2.74
C ILE A 144 -15.00 -19.42 -4.08
N CYS A 145 -14.44 -18.56 -4.94
CA CYS A 145 -14.96 -18.30 -6.28
C CYS A 145 -14.97 -19.60 -7.12
N ALA A 146 -13.89 -20.38 -7.10
CA ALA A 146 -13.75 -21.67 -7.77
C ALA A 146 -14.84 -22.68 -7.35
N LYS A 147 -15.09 -22.83 -6.04
CA LYS A 147 -16.16 -23.70 -5.50
C LYS A 147 -17.54 -23.27 -6.00
N ASN A 148 -17.75 -21.97 -6.14
CA ASN A 148 -18.99 -21.39 -6.64
C ASN A 148 -19.07 -21.30 -8.17
N GLY A 149 -18.00 -21.60 -8.92
CA GLY A 149 -17.98 -21.49 -10.38
C GLY A 149 -17.92 -20.05 -10.89
N ILE A 150 -17.25 -19.18 -10.15
CA ILE A 150 -16.95 -17.78 -10.46
C ILE A 150 -15.47 -17.70 -10.86
N TRP A 151 -15.17 -17.06 -11.99
CA TRP A 151 -13.79 -16.77 -12.38
C TRP A 151 -13.24 -15.55 -11.64
N THR A 152 -11.92 -15.49 -11.44
CA THR A 152 -11.24 -14.32 -10.86
C THR A 152 -10.30 -13.64 -11.87
N VAL A 153 -10.29 -12.30 -11.89
CA VAL A 153 -9.24 -11.51 -12.57
C VAL A 153 -8.34 -10.92 -11.50
N LEU A 154 -7.06 -11.27 -11.51
CA LEU A 154 -6.09 -10.81 -10.52
C LEU A 154 -5.53 -9.45 -10.95
N ASP A 155 -5.71 -8.41 -10.15
CA ASP A 155 -5.45 -7.02 -10.51
C ASP A 155 -4.40 -6.38 -9.58
N LEU A 156 -3.23 -6.05 -10.14
CA LEU A 156 -2.18 -5.34 -9.41
C LEU A 156 -2.50 -3.84 -9.43
N HIS A 157 -3.28 -3.43 -8.44
CA HIS A 157 -3.98 -2.15 -8.42
C HIS A 157 -3.09 -0.99 -7.92
N ALA A 158 -2.07 -1.31 -7.13
CA ALA A 158 -0.98 -0.40 -6.75
C ALA A 158 0.38 -1.09 -6.96
N VAL A 159 1.36 -0.35 -7.49
CA VAL A 159 2.73 -0.82 -7.77
C VAL A 159 3.79 0.05 -7.07
N PRO A 160 5.04 -0.43 -6.89
CA PRO A 160 6.15 0.39 -6.42
C PRO A 160 6.24 1.74 -7.14
N GLY A 161 6.39 2.84 -6.40
CA GLY A 161 6.49 4.18 -6.98
C GLY A 161 5.21 4.77 -7.59
N HIS A 162 4.11 4.01 -7.60
CA HIS A 162 2.76 4.40 -8.02
C HIS A 162 2.62 4.77 -9.52
N GLN A 163 1.71 4.10 -10.22
CA GLN A 163 1.52 4.22 -11.68
C GLN A 163 0.66 5.41 -12.12
N ASN A 164 -0.02 6.06 -11.17
CA ASN A 164 -0.81 7.25 -11.37
C ASN A 164 -0.72 8.16 -10.11
N GLY A 165 -1.48 9.27 -10.10
CA GLY A 165 -1.51 10.22 -8.98
C GLY A 165 -2.65 10.02 -7.98
N GLY A 166 -3.51 9.02 -8.17
CA GLY A 166 -4.72 8.82 -7.36
C GLY A 166 -4.49 8.03 -6.08
N TRP A 167 -5.44 8.13 -5.14
CA TRP A 167 -5.39 7.43 -3.84
C TRP A 167 -5.40 5.90 -3.96
N HIS A 168 -6.06 5.39 -4.99
CA HIS A 168 -6.25 3.96 -5.29
C HIS A 168 -4.95 3.27 -5.70
N SER A 169 -3.96 3.99 -6.25
CA SER A 169 -2.59 3.48 -6.40
C SER A 169 -1.72 3.62 -5.13
N ASP A 170 -2.35 3.95 -3.99
CA ASP A 170 -1.73 4.17 -2.67
C ASP A 170 -0.67 5.29 -2.66
N ASN A 171 -0.77 6.25 -3.59
CA ASN A 171 0.22 7.31 -3.79
C ASN A 171 0.12 8.39 -2.69
N PRO A 172 1.19 8.67 -1.90
CA PRO A 172 1.24 9.78 -0.94
C PRO A 172 1.13 11.17 -1.58
N THR A 173 1.34 11.26 -2.89
CA THR A 173 1.43 12.51 -3.65
C THR A 173 0.54 12.43 -4.90
N HIS A 174 0.67 13.42 -5.78
CA HIS A 174 0.09 13.38 -7.13
C HIS A 174 1.05 12.83 -8.20
N TYR A 175 2.25 12.36 -7.81
CA TYR A 175 3.35 12.11 -8.76
C TYR A 175 3.60 10.61 -8.99
N ALA A 176 3.50 10.18 -10.25
CA ALA A 176 3.57 8.78 -10.65
C ALA A 176 5.03 8.33 -10.95
N SER A 177 5.85 8.24 -9.90
CA SER A 177 7.31 7.98 -10.01
C SER A 177 7.69 6.63 -10.62
N PHE A 178 6.76 5.68 -10.71
CA PHE A 178 6.88 4.42 -11.45
C PHE A 178 7.39 4.61 -12.88
N TRP A 179 7.04 5.73 -13.54
CA TRP A 179 7.41 5.98 -14.93
C TRP A 179 8.85 6.47 -15.12
N ASP A 180 9.50 6.95 -14.06
CA ASP A 180 10.85 7.55 -14.11
C ASP A 180 11.92 6.57 -13.60
N HIS A 181 11.57 5.72 -12.63
CA HIS A 181 12.49 4.75 -12.02
C HIS A 181 12.28 3.34 -12.56
N ARG A 182 13.22 2.88 -13.40
CA ARG A 182 13.21 1.51 -13.96
C ARG A 182 13.10 0.43 -12.88
N ASP A 183 13.72 0.60 -11.71
CA ASP A 183 13.67 -0.39 -10.64
C ASP A 183 12.24 -0.68 -10.16
N PHE A 184 11.37 0.33 -10.10
CA PHE A 184 9.95 0.14 -9.74
C PHE A 184 9.19 -0.70 -10.77
N GLN A 185 9.46 -0.50 -12.06
CA GLN A 185 8.94 -1.35 -13.14
C GLN A 185 9.50 -2.78 -13.05
N ASP A 186 10.78 -2.91 -12.71
CA ASP A 186 11.46 -4.19 -12.56
C ASP A 186 10.97 -4.98 -11.34
N ARG A 187 10.57 -4.30 -10.25
CA ARG A 187 9.93 -4.88 -9.07
C ARG A 187 8.50 -5.34 -9.39
N ALA A 188 7.71 -4.52 -10.08
CA ALA A 188 6.37 -4.91 -10.53
C ALA A 188 6.40 -6.12 -11.50
N ILE A 189 7.37 -6.17 -12.42
CA ILE A 189 7.58 -7.34 -13.29
C ILE A 189 7.96 -8.57 -12.47
N TRP A 190 8.93 -8.45 -11.55
CA TRP A 190 9.35 -9.54 -10.67
C TRP A 190 8.18 -10.12 -9.86
N LEU A 191 7.33 -9.25 -9.27
CA LEU A 191 6.15 -9.70 -8.53
C LEU A 191 5.16 -10.45 -9.45
N TRP A 192 4.99 -10.00 -10.70
CA TRP A 192 4.19 -10.71 -11.69
C TRP A 192 4.77 -12.05 -12.14
N GLU A 193 6.10 -12.22 -12.14
CA GLU A 193 6.73 -13.54 -12.31
C GLU A 193 6.35 -14.48 -11.14
N GLN A 194 6.33 -13.99 -9.89
CA GLN A 194 5.91 -14.78 -8.72
C GLN A 194 4.42 -15.15 -8.76
N LEU A 195 3.56 -14.20 -9.16
CA LEU A 195 2.11 -14.41 -9.32
C LEU A 195 1.80 -15.41 -10.45
N ALA A 196 2.47 -15.29 -11.60
CA ALA A 196 2.31 -16.21 -12.72
C ALA A 196 2.78 -17.63 -12.35
N GLU A 197 3.94 -17.78 -11.71
CA GLU A 197 4.45 -19.10 -11.30
C GLU A 197 3.50 -19.80 -10.32
N ARG A 198 2.85 -19.05 -9.42
CA ARG A 198 1.84 -19.58 -8.50
C ARG A 198 0.55 -20.00 -9.21
N TYR A 199 0.03 -19.18 -10.13
CA TYR A 199 -1.34 -19.32 -10.60
C TYR A 199 -1.51 -19.93 -12.00
N LYS A 200 -0.45 -20.14 -12.80
CA LYS A 200 -0.45 -20.68 -14.18
C LYS A 200 -1.24 -21.97 -14.43
N ASP A 201 -1.53 -22.76 -13.40
CA ASP A 201 -2.30 -24.01 -13.48
C ASP A 201 -3.71 -23.92 -12.88
N ASN A 202 -4.09 -22.78 -12.29
CA ASN A 202 -5.41 -22.57 -11.69
C ASN A 202 -6.44 -22.00 -12.69
N ALA A 203 -7.15 -22.91 -13.37
CA ALA A 203 -8.17 -22.61 -14.39
C ALA A 203 -9.36 -21.73 -13.94
N TRP A 204 -9.50 -21.40 -12.65
CA TRP A 204 -10.51 -20.44 -12.17
C TRP A 204 -10.02 -19.00 -12.15
N VAL A 205 -8.72 -18.76 -12.31
CA VAL A 205 -8.24 -17.45 -12.73
C VAL A 205 -8.59 -17.28 -14.22
N ALA A 206 -9.36 -16.26 -14.57
CA ALA A 206 -9.60 -15.89 -15.97
C ALA A 206 -8.35 -15.25 -16.58
N GLY A 207 -7.63 -14.46 -15.78
CA GLY A 207 -6.38 -13.85 -16.18
C GLY A 207 -5.85 -12.81 -15.21
N TYR A 208 -4.87 -12.05 -15.69
CA TYR A 208 -4.11 -11.06 -14.94
C TYR A 208 -4.33 -9.68 -15.53
N ASN A 209 -4.55 -8.68 -14.70
CA ASN A 209 -4.63 -7.26 -15.02
C ASN A 209 -3.36 -6.60 -14.46
N PRO A 210 -2.28 -6.45 -15.26
CA PRO A 210 -0.94 -6.29 -14.69
C PRO A 210 -0.64 -4.91 -14.09
N LEU A 211 -1.45 -3.91 -14.41
CA LEU A 211 -1.25 -2.52 -14.01
C LEU A 211 -2.56 -1.73 -14.16
N ASN A 212 -3.27 -1.50 -13.06
CA ASN A 212 -4.50 -0.69 -13.06
C ASN A 212 -4.24 0.78 -13.42
N GLU A 213 -5.11 1.38 -14.23
CA GLU A 213 -5.20 2.83 -14.49
C GLU A 213 -3.84 3.57 -14.61
N PRO A 214 -2.98 3.18 -15.56
CA PRO A 214 -1.70 3.86 -15.78
C PRO A 214 -1.91 5.30 -16.26
N ALA A 215 -1.02 6.20 -15.82
CA ALA A 215 -1.03 7.61 -16.20
C ALA A 215 0.37 8.10 -16.60
N ASP A 216 0.91 7.59 -17.71
CA ASP A 216 2.16 8.06 -18.29
C ASP A 216 1.94 9.35 -19.10
N SER A 217 2.47 10.47 -18.61
CA SER A 217 2.47 11.78 -19.30
C SER A 217 3.22 11.79 -20.64
N GLN A 218 4.06 10.80 -20.92
CA GLN A 218 4.73 10.62 -22.21
C GLN A 218 4.00 9.64 -23.16
N HIS A 219 2.95 8.96 -22.66
CA HIS A 219 2.16 7.87 -23.26
C HIS A 219 2.94 6.64 -23.79
N LYS A 220 4.24 6.76 -24.07
CA LYS A 220 5.08 5.74 -24.72
C LYS A 220 5.75 4.79 -23.74
N ARG A 221 5.95 5.21 -22.48
CA ARG A 221 6.61 4.37 -21.46
C ARG A 221 5.70 3.22 -21.05
N LEU A 222 4.39 3.42 -21.07
CA LEU A 222 3.38 2.37 -20.91
C LEU A 222 3.56 1.22 -21.91
N LEU A 223 3.69 1.53 -23.21
CA LEU A 223 3.84 0.51 -24.26
C LEU A 223 5.17 -0.27 -24.12
N VAL A 224 6.24 0.41 -23.71
CA VAL A 224 7.53 -0.23 -23.40
C VAL A 224 7.38 -1.15 -22.19
N PHE A 225 6.71 -0.72 -21.12
CA PHE A 225 6.41 -1.57 -19.96
C PHE A 225 5.58 -2.79 -20.34
N TYR A 226 4.49 -2.61 -21.10
CA TYR A 226 3.63 -3.72 -21.57
C TYR A 226 4.38 -4.74 -22.42
N ASN A 227 5.28 -4.33 -23.32
CA ASN A 227 6.15 -5.27 -24.04
C ASN A 227 7.04 -6.10 -23.09
N ARG A 228 7.54 -5.51 -22.00
CA ARG A 228 8.41 -6.19 -21.04
C ARG A 228 7.65 -7.17 -20.15
N ILE A 229 6.53 -6.73 -19.56
CA ILE A 229 5.75 -7.55 -18.63
C ILE A 229 4.97 -8.66 -19.34
N HIS A 230 4.52 -8.42 -20.59
CA HIS A 230 3.95 -9.48 -21.44
C HIS A 230 4.97 -10.59 -21.68
N ALA A 231 6.19 -10.25 -22.08
CA ALA A 231 7.26 -11.23 -22.29
C ALA A 231 7.65 -11.99 -21.00
N ALA A 232 7.75 -11.28 -19.86
CA ALA A 232 8.08 -11.90 -18.58
C ALA A 232 7.00 -12.90 -18.11
N ILE A 233 5.73 -12.49 -18.11
CA ILE A 233 4.61 -13.40 -17.76
C ILE A 233 4.55 -14.56 -18.75
N ARG A 234 4.69 -14.33 -20.06
CA ARG A 234 4.59 -15.38 -21.09
C ARG A 234 5.75 -16.38 -21.09
N ALA A 235 6.88 -16.08 -20.45
CA ALA A 235 7.95 -17.03 -20.21
C ALA A 235 7.57 -18.09 -19.15
N ILE A 236 6.58 -17.82 -18.31
CA ILE A 236 6.11 -18.66 -17.20
C ILE A 236 4.70 -19.22 -17.47
N ASP A 237 3.82 -18.38 -18.01
CA ASP A 237 2.40 -18.65 -18.23
C ASP A 237 1.95 -18.19 -19.62
N ASN A 238 1.72 -19.18 -20.50
CA ASN A 238 1.20 -18.98 -21.85
C ASN A 238 -0.33 -19.18 -21.97
N LYS A 239 -1.05 -19.44 -20.87
CA LYS A 239 -2.47 -19.80 -20.86
C LYS A 239 -3.37 -18.63 -20.46
N HIS A 240 -3.04 -17.91 -19.38
CA HIS A 240 -3.95 -16.91 -18.81
C HIS A 240 -4.06 -15.65 -19.68
N ILE A 241 -5.26 -15.05 -19.70
CA ILE A 241 -5.51 -13.79 -20.41
C ILE A 241 -4.75 -12.65 -19.72
N LEU A 242 -4.21 -11.72 -20.52
CA LEU A 242 -3.70 -10.45 -20.00
C LEU A 242 -4.70 -9.33 -20.31
N PHE A 243 -5.24 -8.70 -19.26
CA PHE A 243 -6.12 -7.54 -19.33
C PHE A 243 -5.26 -6.27 -19.24
N LEU A 244 -5.07 -5.56 -20.36
CA LEU A 244 -4.19 -4.40 -20.46
C LEU A 244 -4.98 -3.09 -20.54
N ASP A 245 -4.79 -2.23 -19.55
CA ASP A 245 -5.46 -0.93 -19.42
C ASP A 245 -4.99 0.09 -20.47
N GLY A 246 -5.89 0.98 -20.86
CA GLY A 246 -5.55 2.22 -21.58
C GLY A 246 -4.72 3.18 -20.72
N ASN A 247 -3.99 4.10 -21.35
CA ASN A 247 -3.31 5.17 -20.63
C ASN A 247 -4.32 6.19 -20.06
N THR A 248 -3.84 7.09 -19.22
CA THR A 248 -4.63 8.20 -18.67
C THR A 248 -5.85 7.69 -17.90
N TYR A 249 -5.62 6.78 -16.95
CA TYR A 249 -6.67 6.14 -16.14
C TYR A 249 -7.67 5.35 -17.02
N ALA A 250 -7.15 4.35 -17.76
CA ALA A 250 -7.91 3.44 -18.61
C ALA A 250 -8.83 4.12 -19.66
N ALA A 251 -8.53 5.38 -20.05
CA ALA A 251 -9.41 6.21 -20.87
C ALA A 251 -8.83 6.66 -22.23
N ASP A 252 -7.54 6.39 -22.49
CA ASP A 252 -6.84 6.74 -23.75
C ASP A 252 -6.06 5.55 -24.35
N PHE A 253 -6.45 5.17 -25.57
CA PHE A 253 -5.74 4.20 -26.41
C PHE A 253 -5.11 4.83 -27.67
N SER A 254 -5.22 6.14 -27.86
CA SER A 254 -4.83 6.83 -29.12
C SER A 254 -3.38 6.58 -29.53
N GLN A 255 -2.48 6.43 -28.55
CA GLN A 255 -1.05 6.22 -28.77
C GLN A 255 -0.65 4.74 -28.94
N PHE A 256 -1.55 3.78 -28.75
CA PHE A 256 -1.22 2.35 -28.81
C PHE A 256 -0.93 1.86 -30.24
N GLY A 257 -1.49 2.52 -31.26
CA GLY A 257 -1.20 2.25 -32.67
C GLY A 257 -1.33 0.78 -33.05
N ASP A 258 -0.20 0.15 -33.36
CA ASP A 258 -0.09 -1.26 -33.76
C ASP A 258 0.46 -2.20 -32.67
N ALA A 259 0.69 -1.71 -31.45
CA ALA A 259 1.33 -2.47 -30.36
C ALA A 259 0.58 -3.77 -29.96
N HIS A 260 -0.72 -3.86 -30.27
CA HIS A 260 -1.52 -5.07 -30.11
C HIS A 260 -0.91 -6.31 -30.80
N LYS A 261 -0.16 -6.12 -31.89
CA LYS A 261 0.51 -7.20 -32.64
C LYS A 261 1.61 -7.89 -31.83
N ASN A 262 2.09 -7.27 -30.76
CA ASN A 262 3.11 -7.82 -29.87
C ASN A 262 2.51 -8.74 -28.78
N TRP A 263 1.20 -8.66 -28.51
CA TRP A 263 0.61 -9.19 -27.28
C TRP A 263 -0.40 -10.31 -27.54
N SER A 264 0.05 -11.56 -27.37
CA SER A 264 -0.79 -12.76 -27.47
C SER A 264 -1.69 -12.99 -26.24
N ASN A 265 -2.92 -13.44 -26.52
CA ASN A 265 -3.97 -13.75 -25.54
C ASN A 265 -4.25 -12.57 -24.59
N THR A 266 -4.67 -11.45 -25.17
CA THR A 266 -4.83 -10.16 -24.51
C THR A 266 -6.21 -9.56 -24.74
N VAL A 267 -6.81 -9.04 -23.67
CA VAL A 267 -8.04 -8.23 -23.65
C VAL A 267 -7.64 -6.80 -23.27
N TYR A 268 -8.32 -5.81 -23.82
CA TYR A 268 -8.06 -4.41 -23.48
C TYR A 268 -9.09 -3.89 -22.50
N ALA A 269 -8.60 -3.25 -21.44
CA ALA A 269 -9.39 -2.77 -20.31
C ALA A 269 -9.57 -1.25 -20.39
N PHE A 270 -10.83 -0.81 -20.39
CA PHE A 270 -11.19 0.60 -20.31
C PHE A 270 -12.15 0.82 -19.14
N HIS A 271 -12.15 2.02 -18.55
CA HIS A 271 -13.05 2.36 -17.43
C HIS A 271 -14.11 3.39 -17.86
N ASP A 272 -15.34 3.19 -17.40
CA ASP A 272 -16.52 3.94 -17.85
C ASP A 272 -17.36 4.57 -16.75
N TYR A 273 -16.72 5.44 -15.98
CA TYR A 273 -17.40 6.39 -15.12
C TYR A 273 -18.06 7.50 -15.96
N SER A 274 -19.41 7.53 -15.97
CA SER A 274 -20.23 8.56 -16.59
C SER A 274 -20.41 9.75 -15.64
N GLY A 275 -20.28 10.99 -16.13
CA GLY A 275 -20.49 12.20 -15.30
C GLY A 275 -21.87 12.25 -14.64
N TYR A 276 -22.89 11.71 -15.33
CA TYR A 276 -24.25 11.53 -14.81
C TYR A 276 -24.35 10.60 -13.58
N GLY A 277 -23.30 9.83 -13.30
CA GLY A 277 -23.21 8.99 -12.11
C GLY A 277 -22.88 9.74 -10.81
N PHE A 278 -22.48 11.02 -10.86
CA PHE A 278 -21.88 11.73 -9.73
C PHE A 278 -22.67 12.96 -9.24
N PRO A 279 -22.46 13.43 -7.99
CA PRO A 279 -23.11 14.65 -7.47
C PRO A 279 -22.73 15.91 -8.23
N SER A 280 -21.53 15.94 -8.83
CA SER A 280 -21.03 17.04 -9.65
C SER A 280 -21.58 17.06 -11.09
N SER A 281 -22.68 16.37 -11.37
CA SER A 281 -23.31 16.37 -12.71
C SER A 281 -23.98 17.72 -12.98
N PRO A 282 -23.76 18.37 -14.15
CA PRO A 282 -24.32 19.69 -14.44
C PRO A 282 -25.84 19.68 -14.65
N GLU A 283 -26.41 18.52 -14.98
CA GLU A 283 -27.85 18.29 -15.16
C GLU A 283 -28.28 16.97 -14.50
N THR A 284 -29.58 16.83 -14.20
CA THR A 284 -30.16 15.57 -13.73
C THR A 284 -30.37 14.62 -14.91
N TYR A 285 -29.89 13.39 -14.81
CA TYR A 285 -30.13 12.38 -15.84
C TYR A 285 -31.58 11.91 -15.82
N THR A 286 -32.26 12.07 -16.94
CA THR A 286 -33.65 11.63 -17.17
C THR A 286 -33.77 10.68 -18.35
N GLY A 287 -32.66 10.35 -19.02
CA GLY A 287 -32.63 9.43 -20.15
C GLY A 287 -33.18 10.06 -21.44
N THR A 288 -32.96 11.35 -21.66
CA THR A 288 -33.27 11.97 -22.97
C THR A 288 -32.33 11.43 -24.05
N ASP A 289 -32.76 11.49 -25.32
CA ASP A 289 -31.92 10.99 -26.42
C ASP A 289 -30.61 11.77 -26.58
N ALA A 290 -30.58 13.05 -26.18
CA ALA A 290 -29.35 13.83 -26.12
C ALA A 290 -28.39 13.37 -25.01
N GLN A 291 -28.92 13.10 -23.80
CA GLN A 291 -28.12 12.55 -22.69
C GLN A 291 -27.58 11.14 -23.02
N LYS A 292 -28.41 10.29 -23.65
CA LYS A 292 -28.02 8.97 -24.18
C LYS A 292 -26.97 9.07 -25.29
N ALA A 293 -27.10 10.02 -26.21
CA ALA A 293 -26.11 10.25 -27.27
C ALA A 293 -24.75 10.65 -26.69
N ARG A 294 -24.70 11.54 -25.70
CA ARG A 294 -23.45 11.91 -24.99
C ARG A 294 -22.77 10.72 -24.32
N MET A 295 -23.53 9.85 -23.66
CA MET A 295 -23.00 8.60 -23.09
C MET A 295 -22.49 7.64 -24.17
N ARG A 296 -23.24 7.43 -25.25
CA ARG A 296 -22.81 6.59 -26.39
C ARG A 296 -21.52 7.11 -27.01
N GLN A 297 -21.43 8.41 -27.29
CA GLN A 297 -20.24 9.06 -27.86
C GLN A 297 -19.01 8.93 -26.92
N THR A 298 -19.23 9.02 -25.60
CA THR A 298 -18.17 8.84 -24.60
C THR A 298 -17.65 7.41 -24.58
N LEU A 299 -18.53 6.42 -24.67
CA LEU A 299 -18.17 5.00 -24.78
C LEU A 299 -17.44 4.73 -26.11
N GLU A 300 -18.02 5.14 -27.24
CA GLU A 300 -17.49 4.91 -28.59
C GLU A 300 -16.07 5.47 -28.72
N ARG A 301 -15.80 6.68 -28.21
CA ARG A 301 -14.45 7.27 -28.17
C ARG A 301 -13.44 6.41 -27.37
N LYS A 302 -13.86 5.76 -26.28
CA LYS A 302 -12.96 4.90 -25.47
C LYS A 302 -12.68 3.58 -26.19
N ILE A 303 -13.68 2.98 -26.83
CA ILE A 303 -13.57 1.67 -27.48
C ILE A 303 -13.14 1.71 -28.96
N GLU A 304 -13.02 2.89 -29.57
CA GLU A 304 -12.71 3.12 -30.99
C GLU A 304 -11.50 2.30 -31.47
N TRP A 305 -10.33 2.48 -30.83
CA TRP A 305 -9.08 1.84 -31.22
C TRP A 305 -9.17 0.29 -31.21
N MET A 306 -9.86 -0.30 -30.24
CA MET A 306 -10.12 -1.75 -30.19
C MET A 306 -11.13 -2.18 -31.25
N THR A 307 -12.16 -1.36 -31.48
CA THR A 307 -13.28 -1.65 -32.39
C THR A 307 -12.84 -1.62 -33.85
N GLU A 308 -11.94 -0.71 -34.24
CA GLU A 308 -11.26 -0.72 -35.54
C GLU A 308 -10.46 -2.02 -35.76
N ARG A 309 -9.69 -2.44 -34.74
CA ARG A 309 -8.74 -3.57 -34.81
C ARG A 309 -9.34 -4.93 -34.52
N SER A 310 -10.65 -4.99 -34.22
CA SER A 310 -11.38 -6.22 -33.87
C SER A 310 -10.80 -6.97 -32.65
N LEU A 311 -10.33 -6.22 -31.66
CA LEU A 311 -9.75 -6.74 -30.42
C LEU A 311 -10.85 -7.07 -29.40
N SER A 312 -10.54 -7.91 -28.41
CA SER A 312 -11.44 -8.22 -27.29
C SER A 312 -11.39 -7.12 -26.22
N ILE A 313 -12.55 -6.76 -25.67
CA ILE A 313 -12.73 -5.58 -24.82
C ILE A 313 -13.42 -5.97 -23.50
N TRP A 314 -12.93 -5.40 -22.40
CA TRP A 314 -13.55 -5.49 -21.08
C TRP A 314 -13.66 -4.09 -20.46
N ASN A 315 -14.81 -3.80 -19.89
CA ASN A 315 -15.00 -2.62 -19.04
C ASN A 315 -14.58 -2.99 -17.62
N GLY A 316 -13.38 -2.55 -17.20
CA GLY A 316 -12.78 -2.96 -15.92
C GLY A 316 -13.49 -2.38 -14.70
N GLU A 317 -14.04 -1.18 -14.85
CA GLU A 317 -14.76 -0.43 -13.82
C GLU A 317 -15.80 0.51 -14.44
N PHE A 318 -17.01 0.51 -13.88
CA PHE A 318 -18.03 1.52 -14.13
C PHE A 318 -19.02 1.57 -12.97
N GLY A 319 -19.90 2.57 -12.97
CA GLY A 319 -21.04 2.65 -12.06
C GLY A 319 -21.30 4.07 -11.57
N PRO A 320 -22.54 4.38 -11.18
CA PRO A 320 -22.87 5.63 -10.50
C PRO A 320 -22.61 5.53 -8.99
N VAL A 321 -22.40 6.69 -8.33
CA VAL A 321 -22.47 6.79 -6.87
C VAL A 321 -23.87 7.22 -6.44
N TYR A 322 -24.36 6.57 -5.40
CA TYR A 322 -25.72 6.69 -4.89
C TYR A 322 -25.83 7.76 -3.80
N ALA A 323 -26.93 8.49 -3.86
CA ALA A 323 -27.41 9.26 -2.73
C ALA A 323 -27.81 8.31 -1.59
N ARG A 324 -27.74 8.80 -0.36
CA ARG A 324 -28.09 8.05 0.84
C ARG A 324 -28.87 8.98 1.76
N THR A 325 -29.96 8.48 2.35
CA THR A 325 -30.96 9.27 3.09
C THR A 325 -30.36 10.21 4.12
N GLN A 326 -29.23 9.79 4.70
CA GLN A 326 -28.51 10.51 5.73
C GLN A 326 -27.63 11.69 5.26
N TYR A 327 -27.56 12.01 3.95
CA TYR A 327 -26.85 13.21 3.41
C TYR A 327 -27.70 14.04 2.47
N ASP A 328 -28.39 13.33 1.59
CA ASP A 328 -29.16 13.90 0.50
C ASP A 328 -30.64 14.06 0.92
N GLY A 329 -30.99 13.58 2.12
CA GLY A 329 -32.28 13.79 2.76
C GLY A 329 -33.44 13.32 1.89
N ALA A 330 -34.44 14.18 1.74
CA ALA A 330 -35.63 13.94 0.94
C ALA A 330 -35.33 13.72 -0.56
N GLU A 331 -34.21 14.22 -1.08
CA GLU A 331 -33.85 14.09 -2.50
C GLU A 331 -33.29 12.69 -2.84
N THR A 332 -32.93 11.89 -1.84
CA THR A 332 -32.34 10.56 -2.01
C THR A 332 -33.07 9.65 -3.01
N PRO A 333 -34.41 9.51 -2.99
CA PRO A 333 -35.13 8.66 -3.94
C PRO A 333 -35.08 9.23 -5.36
N ILE A 334 -35.04 10.55 -5.51
CA ILE A 334 -35.00 11.26 -6.80
C ILE A 334 -33.62 11.08 -7.44
N ILE A 335 -32.55 11.34 -6.67
CA ILE A 335 -31.17 11.15 -7.12
C ILE A 335 -30.93 9.68 -7.46
N ASN A 336 -31.29 8.73 -6.59
CA ASN A 336 -31.05 7.31 -6.85
C ASN A 336 -31.84 6.79 -8.05
N LYS A 337 -33.07 7.27 -8.28
CA LYS A 337 -33.80 6.97 -9.52
C LYS A 337 -33.04 7.44 -10.76
N SER A 338 -32.44 8.63 -10.72
CA SER A 338 -31.57 9.14 -11.79
C SER A 338 -30.33 8.26 -11.98
N ARG A 339 -29.66 7.83 -10.90
CA ARG A 339 -28.50 6.91 -10.95
C ARG A 339 -28.85 5.54 -11.55
N TYR A 340 -29.98 4.95 -11.17
CA TYR A 340 -30.40 3.66 -11.72
C TYR A 340 -30.70 3.74 -13.23
N LEU A 341 -31.23 4.87 -13.73
CA LEU A 341 -31.38 5.09 -15.18
C LEU A 341 -30.03 5.17 -15.91
N VAL A 342 -29.01 5.84 -15.31
CA VAL A 342 -27.64 5.86 -15.88
C VAL A 342 -27.07 4.44 -15.95
N LEU A 343 -27.22 3.65 -14.89
CA LEU A 343 -26.78 2.26 -14.82
C LEU A 343 -27.44 1.38 -15.91
N GLU A 344 -28.77 1.45 -16.03
CA GLU A 344 -29.52 0.68 -17.04
C GLU A 344 -29.10 1.05 -18.47
N ASP A 345 -28.85 2.34 -18.74
CA ASP A 345 -28.46 2.83 -20.05
C ASP A 345 -26.99 2.48 -20.37
N GLN A 346 -26.07 2.52 -19.39
CA GLN A 346 -24.71 1.99 -19.55
C GLN A 346 -24.71 0.48 -19.84
N LEU A 347 -25.42 -0.32 -19.04
CA LEU A 347 -25.51 -1.76 -19.25
C LEU A 347 -26.14 -2.13 -20.61
N ARG A 348 -27.10 -1.34 -21.10
CA ARG A 348 -27.67 -1.51 -22.45
C ARG A 348 -26.63 -1.25 -23.54
N LEU A 349 -25.84 -0.18 -23.42
CA LEU A 349 -24.74 0.11 -24.34
C LEU A 349 -23.69 -1.02 -24.34
N TYR A 350 -23.38 -1.59 -23.18
CA TYR A 350 -22.41 -2.69 -23.09
C TYR A 350 -22.95 -4.00 -23.71
N ASP A 351 -24.23 -4.31 -23.55
CA ASP A 351 -24.89 -5.45 -24.22
C ASP A 351 -24.94 -5.25 -25.75
N GLU A 352 -25.22 -4.03 -26.24
CA GLU A 352 -25.17 -3.67 -27.66
C GLU A 352 -23.75 -3.85 -28.25
N CYS A 353 -22.74 -3.31 -27.57
CA CYS A 353 -21.33 -3.43 -27.93
C CYS A 353 -20.72 -4.82 -27.60
N ARG A 354 -21.49 -5.71 -26.96
CA ARG A 354 -21.11 -7.09 -26.56
C ARG A 354 -19.91 -7.15 -25.60
N LEU A 355 -19.76 -6.16 -24.74
CA LEU A 355 -18.62 -6.01 -23.83
C LEU A 355 -18.76 -6.93 -22.62
N SER A 356 -17.65 -7.50 -22.17
CA SER A 356 -17.54 -7.99 -20.79
C SER A 356 -17.41 -6.79 -19.85
N TRP A 357 -17.88 -6.89 -18.61
CA TRP A 357 -17.86 -5.78 -17.65
C TRP A 357 -17.73 -6.21 -16.19
N SER A 358 -17.10 -5.35 -15.39
CA SER A 358 -17.07 -5.42 -13.92
C SER A 358 -17.56 -4.10 -13.33
N ILE A 359 -18.65 -4.13 -12.56
CA ILE A 359 -19.12 -2.92 -11.86
C ILE A 359 -18.21 -2.61 -10.67
N TRP A 360 -17.88 -1.33 -10.48
CA TRP A 360 -17.32 -0.86 -9.23
C TRP A 360 -18.49 -0.47 -8.31
N LEU A 361 -18.75 -1.16 -7.19
CA LEU A 361 -18.01 -2.28 -6.61
C LEU A 361 -18.91 -3.26 -5.86
N TYR A 362 -18.34 -4.39 -5.42
CA TYR A 362 -19.09 -5.42 -4.69
C TYR A 362 -19.57 -4.93 -3.31
N LYS A 363 -18.64 -4.51 -2.43
CA LYS A 363 -18.93 -4.18 -1.02
C LYS A 363 -18.32 -2.84 -0.63
N ASP A 364 -19.08 -2.02 0.08
CA ASP A 364 -18.61 -0.78 0.73
C ASP A 364 -19.32 -0.55 2.09
N VAL A 365 -19.19 0.65 2.65
CA VAL A 365 -19.86 1.05 3.89
C VAL A 365 -20.92 2.11 3.60
N ASP A 366 -22.07 1.96 4.26
CA ASP A 366 -23.25 2.81 4.15
C ASP A 366 -23.84 2.93 2.72
N GLY A 367 -23.29 2.20 1.75
CA GLY A 367 -23.85 2.06 0.42
C GLY A 367 -23.65 3.30 -0.44
N PHE A 368 -22.43 3.83 -0.55
CA PHE A 368 -22.12 4.94 -1.46
C PHE A 368 -22.10 4.49 -2.93
N GLN A 369 -21.58 3.30 -3.21
CA GLN A 369 -21.42 2.74 -4.55
C GLN A 369 -21.65 1.21 -4.58
N GLY A 370 -21.53 0.52 -3.44
CA GLY A 370 -21.56 -0.95 -3.35
C GLY A 370 -22.88 -1.63 -3.74
N MET A 371 -22.78 -2.87 -4.25
CA MET A 371 -23.88 -3.83 -4.43
C MET A 371 -24.45 -4.31 -3.08
N VAL A 372 -23.56 -4.57 -2.12
CA VAL A 372 -23.86 -4.79 -0.71
C VAL A 372 -23.07 -3.78 0.12
N TYR A 373 -23.54 -3.47 1.33
CA TYR A 373 -22.85 -2.53 2.22
C TYR A 373 -23.05 -2.87 3.69
N SER A 374 -22.10 -2.54 4.57
CA SER A 374 -22.28 -2.76 6.01
C SER A 374 -23.56 -2.09 6.54
N SER A 375 -24.32 -2.76 7.39
CA SER A 375 -25.56 -2.20 7.94
C SER A 375 -25.30 -0.90 8.72
N PRO A 376 -26.15 0.14 8.59
CA PRO A 376 -26.12 1.32 9.46
C PRO A 376 -26.24 0.99 10.95
N ASP A 377 -26.84 -0.16 11.29
CA ASP A 377 -26.96 -0.69 12.66
C ASP A 377 -25.78 -1.57 13.10
N SER A 378 -24.76 -1.76 12.27
CA SER A 378 -23.62 -2.62 12.60
C SER A 378 -22.73 -2.06 13.72
N ALA A 379 -21.89 -2.90 14.32
CA ALA A 379 -20.94 -2.46 15.35
C ALA A 379 -19.84 -1.55 14.77
N TYR A 380 -19.39 -1.84 13.55
CA TYR A 380 -18.53 -0.94 12.77
C TYR A 380 -19.22 0.37 12.44
N SER A 381 -20.56 0.38 12.42
CA SER A 381 -21.40 1.56 12.38
C SER A 381 -21.86 2.06 13.77
N LYS A 382 -21.12 1.81 14.89
CA LYS A 382 -21.37 2.34 16.27
C LYS A 382 -20.17 2.94 17.09
N LEU A 383 -19.22 3.62 16.42
CA LEU A 383 -17.97 4.32 16.86
C LEU A 383 -17.57 5.67 16.13
N PHE A 384 -17.01 5.63 14.90
CA PHE A 384 -16.61 6.72 13.93
C PHE A 384 -17.64 7.70 13.27
N GLY A 385 -18.82 7.99 13.83
CA GLY A 385 -19.91 8.69 13.08
C GLY A 385 -19.64 10.14 12.81
N LYS A 386 -19.79 10.91 13.88
CA LYS A 386 -19.50 12.34 13.93
C LYS A 386 -18.18 12.70 13.19
N PHE A 387 -17.20 11.80 13.20
CA PHE A 387 -15.96 11.89 12.42
C PHE A 387 -16.11 11.96 10.87
N LEU A 388 -17.03 11.24 10.23
CA LEU A 388 -17.09 11.19 8.76
C LEU A 388 -18.23 11.97 8.11
N LEU A 389 -19.22 12.45 8.86
CA LEU A 389 -20.03 13.59 8.42
C LEU A 389 -19.17 14.83 8.44
N LYS A 390 -18.31 14.99 9.46
CA LYS A 390 -17.19 15.93 9.39
C LYS A 390 -16.32 15.67 8.15
N LYS A 391 -15.91 14.43 7.86
CA LYS A 391 -15.14 14.12 6.62
C LYS A 391 -15.86 14.54 5.33
N GLN A 392 -17.14 14.22 5.19
CA GLN A 392 -17.96 14.59 4.03
C GLN A 392 -18.18 16.10 3.93
N GLN A 393 -18.55 16.75 5.05
CA GLN A 393 -18.75 18.20 5.11
C GLN A 393 -17.46 18.95 4.79
N MET A 394 -16.31 18.42 5.18
CA MET A 394 -14.98 18.95 4.82
C MET A 394 -14.55 18.58 3.38
N GLY A 395 -15.33 17.77 2.65
CA GLY A 395 -15.11 17.44 1.24
C GLY A 395 -13.76 16.76 0.95
N ILE A 396 -13.23 15.97 1.90
CA ILE A 396 -11.86 15.45 1.86
C ILE A 396 -11.63 14.44 0.76
N ASP A 397 -12.61 13.60 0.47
CA ASP A 397 -12.56 12.75 -0.72
C ASP A 397 -12.67 13.62 -1.97
N THR A 398 -11.99 13.24 -3.04
CA THR A 398 -12.26 13.79 -4.39
C THR A 398 -13.31 12.96 -5.13
N TRP A 399 -13.38 11.66 -4.86
CA TRP A 399 -14.34 10.76 -5.48
C TRP A 399 -15.79 11.09 -5.11
N GLY A 400 -16.59 11.40 -6.13
CA GLY A 400 -18.03 11.67 -6.02
C GLY A 400 -18.40 12.70 -4.94
N THR A 401 -17.61 13.75 -4.75
CA THR A 401 -17.78 14.68 -3.63
C THR A 401 -18.79 15.80 -3.90
N ASP A 402 -19.64 16.02 -2.91
CA ASP A 402 -20.48 17.21 -2.78
C ASP A 402 -19.69 18.29 -2.03
N GLU A 403 -19.49 19.42 -2.67
CA GLU A 403 -18.64 20.51 -2.18
C GLU A 403 -19.43 21.64 -1.51
N LYS A 404 -20.76 21.52 -1.35
CA LYS A 404 -21.65 22.62 -0.92
C LYS A 404 -21.21 23.34 0.36
N TYR A 405 -20.55 22.63 1.28
CA TYR A 405 -20.05 23.15 2.55
C TYR A 405 -18.66 23.80 2.49
N VAL A 406 -17.86 23.48 1.46
CA VAL A 406 -16.43 23.88 1.37
C VAL A 406 -16.07 24.70 0.13
N LYS A 407 -16.95 24.80 -0.87
CA LYS A 407 -16.67 25.50 -2.13
C LYS A 407 -16.07 26.89 -1.90
N SER A 408 -16.67 27.69 -1.00
CA SER A 408 -16.24 29.05 -0.67
C SER A 408 -14.83 29.17 -0.08
N LEU A 409 -14.25 28.09 0.45
CA LEU A 409 -12.89 28.06 0.99
C LEU A 409 -11.83 27.82 -0.11
N TYR A 410 -12.19 27.07 -1.15
CA TYR A 410 -11.26 26.64 -2.21
C TYR A 410 -11.43 27.41 -3.53
N GLU A 411 -12.62 27.94 -3.80
CA GLU A 411 -12.92 28.81 -4.94
C GLU A 411 -11.99 30.05 -5.05
N PRO A 412 -11.55 30.70 -3.96
CA PRO A 412 -10.52 31.76 -4.04
C PRO A 412 -9.17 31.28 -4.57
N LEU A 413 -8.75 30.05 -4.25
CA LEU A 413 -7.50 29.46 -4.73
C LEU A 413 -7.62 28.99 -6.19
N GLU A 414 -8.76 28.41 -6.57
CA GLU A 414 -9.06 28.14 -7.97
C GLU A 414 -9.04 29.42 -8.82
N LYS A 415 -9.66 30.49 -8.32
CA LYS A 415 -9.72 31.80 -8.99
C LYS A 415 -8.34 32.44 -9.09
N LEU A 416 -7.53 32.38 -8.04
CA LEU A 416 -6.13 32.84 -8.07
C LEU A 416 -5.34 32.20 -9.23
N ILE A 417 -5.49 30.89 -9.44
CA ILE A 417 -4.86 30.18 -10.56
C ILE A 417 -5.48 30.59 -11.90
N LYS A 418 -6.82 30.56 -12.01
CA LYS A 418 -7.55 30.86 -13.25
C LYS A 418 -7.31 32.28 -13.78
N ASP A 419 -7.22 33.27 -12.89
CA ASP A 419 -7.03 34.68 -13.23
C ASP A 419 -5.58 35.04 -13.62
N ASN A 420 -4.58 34.33 -13.06
CA ASN A 420 -3.16 34.73 -13.15
C ASN A 420 -2.29 33.77 -13.99
N VAL A 421 -2.80 32.60 -14.35
CA VAL A 421 -2.10 31.63 -15.22
C VAL A 421 -2.84 31.54 -16.54
N SER A 422 -2.14 31.71 -17.67
CA SER A 422 -2.76 31.58 -18.99
C SER A 422 -3.35 30.19 -19.20
N GLU A 423 -4.48 30.10 -19.91
CA GLU A 423 -5.25 28.86 -20.11
C GLU A 423 -4.38 27.68 -20.63
N GLN A 424 -3.43 27.95 -21.52
CA GLN A 424 -2.47 26.97 -22.02
C GLN A 424 -1.60 26.34 -20.92
N HIS A 425 -1.25 27.10 -19.88
CA HIS A 425 -0.44 26.63 -18.74
C HIS A 425 -1.28 26.06 -17.59
N GLN A 426 -2.60 26.24 -17.61
CA GLN A 426 -3.53 25.51 -16.72
C GLN A 426 -3.72 24.04 -17.14
N LYS A 427 -3.51 23.71 -18.43
CA LYS A 427 -3.74 22.38 -19.03
C LYS A 427 -2.57 21.41 -18.78
N LEU A 428 -2.48 20.91 -17.55
CA LEU A 428 -1.47 19.94 -17.11
C LEU A 428 -1.96 18.49 -17.24
N TYR A 429 -1.06 17.54 -17.52
CA TYR A 429 -1.37 16.09 -17.53
C TYR A 429 -1.59 15.54 -16.10
N PRO A 430 -2.55 14.62 -15.85
CA PRO A 430 -3.56 14.12 -16.80
C PRO A 430 -4.64 15.18 -17.10
N PRO A 431 -5.17 15.24 -18.33
CA PRO A 431 -6.04 16.34 -18.79
C PRO A 431 -7.36 16.46 -18.02
N HIS A 432 -7.90 15.35 -17.48
CA HIS A 432 -9.11 15.36 -16.67
C HIS A 432 -8.88 15.89 -15.23
N TRP A 433 -7.63 16.18 -14.85
CA TRP A 433 -7.30 16.94 -13.63
C TRP A 433 -7.24 18.44 -13.97
N ILE A 434 -8.41 19.02 -14.22
CA ILE A 434 -8.58 20.49 -14.33
C ILE A 434 -8.20 21.19 -13.01
N VAL A 435 -7.99 22.52 -13.06
CA VAL A 435 -7.57 23.35 -11.89
C VAL A 435 -8.36 23.02 -10.62
N LYS A 436 -9.69 22.94 -10.73
CA LYS A 436 -10.60 22.56 -9.64
C LYS A 436 -10.26 21.23 -9.00
N LYS A 437 -10.14 20.17 -9.81
CA LYS A 437 -9.78 18.82 -9.35
C LYS A 437 -8.38 18.78 -8.73
N ARG A 438 -7.41 19.55 -9.25
CA ARG A 438 -6.07 19.66 -8.66
C ARG A 438 -6.07 20.35 -7.29
N VAL A 439 -6.85 21.42 -7.12
CA VAL A 439 -7.03 22.07 -5.82
C VAL A 439 -7.69 21.11 -4.82
N ALA A 440 -8.71 20.36 -5.26
CA ALA A 440 -9.35 19.34 -4.43
C ALA A 440 -8.39 18.21 -4.03
N GLU A 441 -7.64 17.62 -4.98
CA GLU A 441 -6.62 16.60 -4.70
C GLU A 441 -5.55 17.10 -3.73
N PHE A 442 -4.95 18.26 -3.99
CA PHE A 442 -3.78 18.71 -3.23
C PHE A 442 -4.16 19.23 -1.84
N ALA A 443 -5.22 20.06 -1.76
CA ALA A 443 -5.59 20.71 -0.51
C ALA A 443 -6.53 19.86 0.35
N ARG A 444 -7.51 19.18 -0.25
CA ARG A 444 -8.48 18.36 0.52
C ARG A 444 -8.01 16.92 0.66
N HIS A 445 -7.62 16.30 -0.45
CA HIS A 445 -7.36 14.86 -0.49
C HIS A 445 -5.96 14.45 -0.01
N ILE A 446 -4.94 15.28 -0.18
CA ILE A 446 -3.61 15.10 0.42
C ILE A 446 -3.59 15.82 1.77
N LEU A 447 -3.50 17.15 1.78
CA LEU A 447 -3.14 17.92 2.98
C LEU A 447 -4.13 17.79 4.14
N VAL A 448 -5.44 17.99 3.93
CA VAL A 448 -6.42 17.89 5.03
C VAL A 448 -6.62 16.43 5.48
N ALA A 449 -6.50 15.45 4.58
CA ALA A 449 -6.55 14.03 4.93
C ALA A 449 -5.40 13.61 5.86
N GLU A 450 -4.19 14.14 5.67
CA GLU A 450 -3.02 13.85 6.50
C GLU A 450 -3.20 14.24 7.97
N TYR A 451 -3.93 15.32 8.27
CA TYR A 451 -4.25 15.70 9.64
C TYR A 451 -5.33 14.80 10.28
N LEU A 452 -6.28 14.29 9.48
CA LEU A 452 -7.45 13.56 9.99
C LEU A 452 -7.23 12.04 10.11
N VAL A 453 -6.20 11.47 9.47
CA VAL A 453 -5.90 10.04 9.61
C VAL A 453 -5.41 9.65 11.02
N ALA A 454 -4.93 10.63 11.80
CA ALA A 454 -4.65 10.44 13.22
C ALA A 454 -5.95 10.37 14.05
N GLU A 455 -6.83 11.35 13.90
CA GLU A 455 -8.15 11.40 14.56
C GLU A 455 -9.01 10.17 14.23
N TRP A 456 -8.93 9.68 12.99
CA TRP A 456 -9.49 8.39 12.57
C TRP A 456 -8.99 7.23 13.46
N ALA A 457 -7.66 7.06 13.55
CA ALA A 457 -7.05 5.96 14.29
C ALA A 457 -7.28 6.04 15.82
N GLU A 458 -7.46 7.24 16.38
CA GLU A 458 -7.75 7.46 17.79
C GLU A 458 -9.05 6.78 18.26
N HIS A 459 -10.04 6.60 17.37
CA HIS A 459 -11.29 5.90 17.68
C HIS A 459 -11.08 4.41 18.04
N PHE A 460 -9.96 3.80 17.63
CA PHE A 460 -9.62 2.42 18.00
C PHE A 460 -8.91 2.30 19.36
N VAL A 461 -8.48 3.42 19.96
CA VAL A 461 -7.69 3.41 21.21
C VAL A 461 -8.49 2.84 22.38
N GLY A 462 -7.81 2.05 23.22
CA GLY A 462 -8.41 1.37 24.37
C GLY A 462 -9.12 0.05 24.05
N LYS A 463 -9.50 -0.20 22.79
CA LYS A 463 -10.32 -1.37 22.42
C LYS A 463 -9.65 -2.71 22.67
N SER A 464 -10.45 -3.66 23.15
CA SER A 464 -10.12 -5.08 23.27
C SER A 464 -10.03 -5.75 21.89
N GLU A 465 -9.38 -6.92 21.82
CA GLU A 465 -9.35 -7.71 20.58
C GLU A 465 -10.77 -8.14 20.15
N VAL A 466 -11.68 -8.39 21.10
CA VAL A 466 -13.09 -8.72 20.84
C VAL A 466 -13.86 -7.57 20.17
N GLU A 467 -13.63 -6.32 20.59
CA GLU A 467 -14.24 -5.17 19.93
C GLU A 467 -13.68 -4.94 18.51
N LEU A 468 -12.38 -5.19 18.30
CA LEU A 468 -11.78 -5.12 16.96
C LEU A 468 -12.35 -6.20 16.03
N ASP A 469 -12.66 -7.37 16.59
CA ASP A 469 -13.39 -8.47 15.95
C ASP A 469 -14.81 -8.04 15.54
N GLU A 470 -15.60 -7.47 16.47
CA GLU A 470 -16.99 -7.04 16.24
C GLU A 470 -17.08 -5.91 15.20
N LEU A 471 -16.10 -4.99 15.25
CA LEU A 471 -15.86 -4.01 14.20
C LEU A 471 -15.66 -4.72 12.84
N ALA A 472 -14.66 -5.58 12.70
CA ALA A 472 -14.42 -6.29 11.44
C ALA A 472 -15.63 -7.14 10.97
N ALA A 473 -16.40 -7.73 11.89
CA ALA A 473 -17.59 -8.55 11.64
C ALA A 473 -18.74 -7.82 10.94
N SER A 474 -18.73 -6.50 10.93
CA SER A 474 -19.77 -5.70 10.27
C SER A 474 -19.67 -5.69 8.73
N PHE A 475 -18.56 -6.20 8.19
CA PHE A 475 -18.36 -6.44 6.76
C PHE A 475 -18.73 -7.87 6.34
N SER A 476 -19.13 -8.75 7.28
CA SER A 476 -19.69 -10.07 6.94
C SER A 476 -21.00 -9.92 6.19
N PHE A 477 -21.29 -10.85 5.28
CA PHE A 477 -22.48 -10.79 4.42
C PHE A 477 -23.79 -10.71 5.22
N GLU A 478 -23.83 -11.39 6.36
CA GLU A 478 -24.95 -11.46 7.30
C GLU A 478 -25.23 -10.11 7.99
N ASN A 479 -24.19 -9.27 8.15
CA ASN A 479 -24.27 -7.92 8.69
C ASN A 479 -24.36 -6.83 7.61
N CYS A 480 -24.42 -7.21 6.33
CA CYS A 480 -24.57 -6.30 5.20
C CYS A 480 -26.03 -6.15 4.71
N VAL A 481 -26.35 -4.97 4.20
CA VAL A 481 -27.59 -4.67 3.46
C VAL A 481 -27.33 -4.79 1.96
N GLN A 482 -28.29 -5.37 1.22
CA GLN A 482 -28.24 -5.50 -0.24
C GLN A 482 -28.95 -4.33 -0.91
N ARG A 483 -28.33 -3.67 -1.90
CA ARG A 483 -28.98 -2.64 -2.72
C ARG A 483 -29.91 -3.30 -3.75
N LYS A 484 -31.18 -3.48 -3.38
CA LYS A 484 -32.14 -4.33 -4.11
C LYS A 484 -32.32 -3.94 -5.57
N GLU A 485 -32.43 -2.64 -5.88
CA GLU A 485 -32.69 -2.15 -7.24
C GLU A 485 -31.48 -2.38 -8.14
N LEU A 486 -30.27 -1.97 -7.72
CA LEU A 486 -29.01 -2.27 -8.39
C LEU A 486 -28.84 -3.77 -8.65
N ASN A 487 -29.03 -4.59 -7.62
CA ASN A 487 -28.86 -6.04 -7.74
C ASN A 487 -29.94 -6.68 -8.64
N SER A 488 -31.14 -6.09 -8.73
CA SER A 488 -32.18 -6.51 -9.68
C SER A 488 -31.79 -6.15 -11.11
N ILE A 489 -31.26 -4.95 -11.35
CA ILE A 489 -30.77 -4.50 -12.67
C ILE A 489 -29.60 -5.38 -13.12
N LEU A 490 -28.61 -5.61 -12.25
CA LEU A 490 -27.48 -6.51 -12.52
C LEU A 490 -27.94 -7.95 -12.82
N ARG A 491 -28.95 -8.47 -12.10
CA ARG A 491 -29.53 -9.79 -12.37
C ARG A 491 -30.27 -9.86 -13.71
N GLU A 492 -30.92 -8.78 -14.15
CA GLU A 492 -31.53 -8.77 -15.49
C GLU A 492 -30.45 -8.82 -16.57
N TYR A 493 -29.45 -7.94 -16.48
CA TYR A 493 -28.36 -7.87 -17.46
C TYR A 493 -27.39 -9.06 -17.39
N SER A 494 -27.30 -9.80 -16.28
CA SER A 494 -26.53 -11.05 -16.22
C SER A 494 -27.23 -12.20 -16.97
N HIS A 495 -28.55 -12.30 -16.86
CA HIS A 495 -29.35 -13.37 -17.45
C HIS A 495 -29.85 -13.08 -18.88
N ARG A 496 -29.86 -11.81 -19.32
CA ARG A 496 -30.29 -11.43 -20.68
C ARG A 496 -29.56 -12.26 -21.74
N PRO A 497 -30.26 -13.14 -22.49
CA PRO A 497 -29.70 -13.75 -23.68
C PRO A 497 -29.53 -12.65 -24.73
N ARG A 498 -28.46 -12.74 -25.54
CA ARG A 498 -28.17 -11.76 -26.59
C ARG A 498 -29.41 -11.41 -27.41
N SER A 499 -29.68 -10.12 -27.57
CA SER A 499 -30.53 -9.68 -28.67
C SER A 499 -29.95 -10.20 -29.98
N LYS A 500 -30.81 -10.75 -30.86
CA LYS A 500 -30.38 -11.16 -32.19
C LYS A 500 -30.10 -9.90 -33.01
N SER A 501 -28.87 -9.38 -32.91
CA SER A 501 -28.36 -8.31 -33.77
C SER A 501 -28.70 -8.66 -35.23
N ARG A 502 -29.40 -7.77 -35.94
CA ARG A 502 -29.86 -7.98 -37.33
C ARG A 502 -28.74 -8.58 -38.18
N SER A 503 -28.93 -9.80 -38.65
CA SER A 503 -27.97 -10.50 -39.52
C SER A 503 -27.96 -9.83 -40.89
N GLY A 504 -26.98 -8.96 -41.14
CA GLY A 504 -26.87 -8.26 -42.43
C GLY A 504 -26.05 -6.97 -42.50
N SER A 505 -25.17 -6.65 -41.53
CA SER A 505 -24.19 -5.55 -41.69
C SER A 505 -22.81 -5.94 -41.17
N THR A 506 -21.87 -6.18 -42.09
CA THR A 506 -20.43 -6.17 -41.82
C THR A 506 -19.81 -4.78 -41.97
N THR A 507 -20.61 -3.79 -42.38
CA THR A 507 -20.28 -2.37 -42.37
C THR A 507 -20.52 -1.74 -40.99
N PRO A 508 -19.61 -0.88 -40.51
CA PRO A 508 -19.91 0.04 -39.40
C PRO A 508 -21.09 0.97 -39.76
N PRO A 509 -21.76 1.59 -38.77
CA PRO A 509 -22.63 2.73 -39.06
C PRO A 509 -21.82 3.84 -39.77
N PRO A 510 -22.38 4.54 -40.76
CA PRO A 510 -21.66 5.57 -41.49
C PRO A 510 -21.29 6.73 -40.54
N ALA A 511 -20.02 7.13 -40.55
CA ALA A 511 -19.55 8.25 -39.74
C ALA A 511 -20.26 9.55 -40.16
N ILE A 512 -21.18 10.01 -39.31
CA ILE A 512 -21.93 11.25 -39.55
C ILE A 512 -20.98 12.44 -39.40
N LYS A 513 -20.53 12.98 -40.53
CA LYS A 513 -19.85 14.28 -40.56
C LYS A 513 -20.87 15.37 -40.25
N LEU A 514 -21.01 15.70 -38.98
CA LEU A 514 -21.75 16.88 -38.55
C LEU A 514 -21.08 18.13 -39.14
N GLN A 515 -21.84 18.92 -39.89
CA GLN A 515 -21.50 20.33 -40.12
C GLN A 515 -21.77 21.07 -38.80
N GLY A 516 -20.82 21.88 -38.35
CA GLY A 516 -20.98 22.66 -37.12
C GLY A 516 -21.87 23.88 -37.35
N ASP A 517 -22.74 24.15 -36.39
CA ASP A 517 -23.49 25.40 -36.27
C ASP A 517 -22.98 26.11 -34.99
N PRO A 518 -22.45 27.35 -35.05
CA PRO A 518 -21.59 27.87 -33.99
C PRO A 518 -22.30 28.84 -33.03
N ASP A 519 -23.22 28.35 -32.18
CA ASP A 519 -23.68 29.13 -31.02
C ASP A 519 -24.25 28.25 -29.87
N SER A 520 -23.38 27.87 -28.93
CA SER A 520 -23.75 27.39 -27.59
C SER A 520 -22.56 27.46 -26.62
N SER A 521 -22.54 28.45 -25.73
CA SER A 521 -21.48 28.66 -24.75
C SER A 521 -21.79 27.94 -23.42
N ASP A 522 -21.43 26.66 -23.31
CA ASP A 522 -21.43 25.89 -22.06
C ASP A 522 -20.07 25.20 -21.89
N ASP A 523 -19.23 25.74 -20.99
CA ASP A 523 -17.90 25.23 -20.70
C ASP A 523 -17.94 24.12 -19.62
N ASP A 524 -17.96 22.86 -20.05
CA ASP A 524 -17.26 21.76 -19.37
C ASP A 524 -17.03 20.57 -20.33
N ASP A 525 -15.92 19.84 -20.11
CA ASP A 525 -15.56 18.56 -20.75
C ASP A 525 -15.48 18.47 -22.32
N ASN A 526 -15.27 19.57 -23.06
CA ASN A 526 -15.18 19.51 -24.54
C ASN A 526 -13.91 20.14 -25.17
N VAL A 527 -12.76 19.45 -25.09
CA VAL A 527 -11.50 19.86 -25.75
C VAL A 527 -11.18 19.00 -26.98
N SER A 528 -11.50 19.50 -28.18
CA SER A 528 -11.21 18.85 -29.45
C SER A 528 -9.74 19.00 -29.87
N LEU A 529 -8.95 17.93 -29.74
CA LEU A 529 -7.51 17.92 -30.07
C LEU A 529 -7.21 17.61 -31.55
N VAL A 530 -7.67 18.47 -32.46
CA VAL A 530 -7.33 18.38 -33.91
C VAL A 530 -6.08 19.22 -34.22
N SER A 531 -4.92 18.77 -33.74
CA SER A 531 -3.62 19.38 -34.07
C SER A 531 -3.20 19.07 -35.52
N ARG A 532 -3.51 19.98 -36.45
CA ARG A 532 -3.08 19.89 -37.86
C ARG A 532 -1.73 20.57 -38.08
N SER A 533 -0.65 19.88 -37.74
CA SER A 533 0.69 20.17 -38.27
C SER A 533 1.11 19.06 -39.24
N PRO A 534 1.39 19.37 -40.53
CA PRO A 534 1.73 18.34 -41.51
C PRO A 534 3.13 17.77 -41.21
N SER A 535 3.18 16.47 -40.92
CA SER A 535 4.45 15.73 -40.94
C SER A 535 4.97 15.62 -42.38
N PRO A 536 6.30 15.60 -42.61
CA PRO A 536 6.87 15.47 -43.95
C PRO A 536 6.48 14.14 -44.59
N LYS A 537 6.39 14.13 -45.93
CA LYS A 537 6.09 12.92 -46.70
C LYS A 537 7.24 11.90 -46.57
N LEU A 538 6.88 10.62 -46.43
CA LEU A 538 7.79 9.54 -46.77
C LEU A 538 7.65 9.26 -48.27
N ASP A 539 8.71 9.56 -49.03
CA ASP A 539 8.81 9.13 -50.42
C ASP A 539 9.38 7.71 -50.47
N ASP A 540 8.45 6.75 -50.53
CA ASP A 540 8.51 5.49 -51.29
C ASP A 540 9.86 4.75 -51.42
N ILE A 541 10.11 3.81 -50.49
CA ILE A 541 10.88 2.59 -50.78
C ILE A 541 10.17 1.39 -50.10
N MET A 542 9.25 0.75 -50.82
CA MET A 542 8.85 -0.64 -50.54
C MET A 542 9.42 -1.59 -51.60
N SER A 543 10.50 -2.30 -51.24
CA SER A 543 10.89 -3.55 -51.89
C SER A 543 11.33 -4.54 -50.83
N TYR A 544 10.71 -5.72 -50.82
CA TYR A 544 11.35 -6.90 -50.24
C TYR A 544 12.55 -7.27 -51.14
N ASP A 545 13.62 -7.78 -50.54
CA ASP A 545 14.25 -9.02 -51.03
C ASP A 545 15.24 -9.64 -50.02
N GLU A 546 15.43 -10.95 -50.19
CA GLU A 546 16.43 -11.90 -49.69
C GLU A 546 17.25 -11.70 -48.39
N HIS A 547 17.45 -12.82 -47.68
CA HIS A 547 18.47 -12.94 -46.62
C HIS A 547 19.88 -12.94 -47.22
N HIS A 548 20.60 -11.83 -47.10
CA HIS A 548 22.07 -11.85 -47.15
C HIS A 548 22.65 -12.01 -45.73
N PRO A 549 23.66 -12.88 -45.53
CA PRO A 549 24.36 -12.96 -44.25
C PRO A 549 25.08 -11.64 -43.98
N ALA A 550 24.78 -11.02 -42.84
CA ALA A 550 25.43 -9.76 -42.46
C ALA A 550 26.95 -9.96 -42.29
N PRO A 551 27.80 -9.07 -42.82
CA PRO A 551 29.23 -9.13 -42.58
C PRO A 551 29.54 -8.98 -41.08
N GLU A 552 30.68 -9.55 -40.64
CA GLU A 552 31.10 -9.46 -39.25
C GLU A 552 31.14 -8.01 -38.76
N LYS A 553 30.50 -7.77 -37.60
CA LYS A 553 30.44 -6.45 -36.99
C LYS A 553 31.78 -6.11 -36.36
N GLU A 554 32.56 -5.29 -37.06
CA GLU A 554 33.80 -4.71 -36.54
C GLU A 554 33.56 -4.03 -35.18
N ILE A 555 34.36 -4.39 -34.17
CA ILE A 555 34.25 -3.87 -32.82
C ILE A 555 34.91 -2.49 -32.76
N ILE A 556 34.11 -1.45 -32.91
CA ILE A 556 34.56 -0.05 -32.88
C ILE A 556 34.83 0.38 -31.43
N THR A 557 36.09 0.71 -31.12
CA THR A 557 36.50 1.37 -29.86
C THR A 557 36.54 2.89 -30.02
N VAL A 558 36.72 3.63 -28.92
CA VAL A 558 36.91 5.10 -28.97
C VAL A 558 38.19 5.52 -29.72
N ASP A 559 39.18 4.64 -29.77
CA ASP A 559 40.46 4.83 -30.48
C ASP A 559 40.37 4.45 -31.97
N THR A 560 39.27 3.80 -32.38
CA THR A 560 39.06 3.33 -33.76
C THR A 560 38.67 4.51 -34.65
N LYS A 561 39.65 5.09 -35.35
CA LYS A 561 39.40 6.16 -36.35
C LYS A 561 38.35 5.73 -37.38
N ILE A 562 37.43 6.64 -37.69
CA ILE A 562 36.41 6.46 -38.72
C ILE A 562 37.10 6.30 -40.09
N LYS A 563 36.95 5.12 -40.70
CA LYS A 563 37.50 4.81 -42.03
C LYS A 563 36.92 5.73 -43.11
N SER A 564 37.71 6.05 -44.12
CA SER A 564 37.29 6.90 -45.26
C SER A 564 36.15 6.34 -46.11
N THR A 565 35.88 5.03 -45.99
CA THR A 565 34.72 4.35 -46.57
C THR A 565 33.40 4.64 -45.86
N ASN A 566 33.43 5.27 -44.67
CA ASN A 566 32.23 5.67 -43.94
C ASN A 566 31.47 6.79 -44.68
N LYS A 567 30.14 6.62 -44.83
CA LYS A 567 29.28 7.59 -45.53
C LYS A 567 29.36 9.01 -44.95
N GLY A 568 29.51 9.16 -43.63
CA GLY A 568 29.67 10.45 -42.96
C GLY A 568 31.03 11.10 -43.24
N TYR A 569 32.11 10.33 -43.21
CA TYR A 569 33.46 10.81 -43.59
C TYR A 569 33.44 11.29 -45.05
N ALA A 570 32.93 10.48 -45.97
CA ALA A 570 32.86 10.81 -47.39
C ALA A 570 31.95 12.03 -47.68
N LEU A 571 30.92 12.27 -46.87
CA LEU A 571 30.09 13.48 -46.93
C LEU A 571 30.90 14.71 -46.49
N LEU A 572 31.58 14.64 -45.34
CA LEU A 572 32.40 15.74 -44.81
C LEU A 572 33.53 16.11 -45.77
N SER A 573 34.22 15.13 -46.37
CA SER A 573 35.25 15.39 -47.39
C SER A 573 34.71 16.10 -48.63
N LYS A 574 33.47 15.79 -49.07
CA LYS A 574 32.81 16.53 -50.16
C LYS A 574 32.40 17.95 -49.77
N LEU A 575 32.25 18.23 -48.49
CA LEU A 575 31.96 19.57 -47.94
C LEU A 575 33.23 20.38 -47.59
N GLY A 576 34.41 19.92 -48.03
CA GLY A 576 35.68 20.63 -47.87
C GLY A 576 36.41 20.42 -46.53
N TRP A 577 35.94 19.49 -45.71
CA TRP A 577 36.67 19.05 -44.51
C TRP A 577 37.75 18.01 -44.88
N SER A 578 38.87 18.01 -44.16
CA SER A 578 39.96 17.04 -44.35
C SER A 578 40.32 16.40 -43.00
N ASP A 579 40.87 15.18 -43.03
CA ASP A 579 41.24 14.47 -41.80
C ASP A 579 42.18 15.31 -40.94
N GLY A 580 41.95 15.30 -39.63
CA GLY A 580 42.64 16.17 -38.67
C GLY A 580 42.18 17.64 -38.64
N GLN A 581 41.25 18.11 -39.48
CA GLN A 581 40.67 19.45 -39.31
C GLN A 581 39.59 19.49 -38.22
N PRO A 582 39.49 20.58 -37.46
CA PRO A 582 38.38 20.83 -36.55
C PRO A 582 37.06 21.02 -37.31
N LEU A 583 35.97 20.46 -36.78
CA LEU A 583 34.62 20.61 -37.32
C LEU A 583 33.93 21.88 -36.78
N GLY A 584 33.00 22.43 -37.53
CA GLY A 584 32.23 23.64 -37.17
C GLY A 584 32.52 24.85 -38.07
N ARG A 585 31.60 25.82 -38.09
CA ARG A 585 31.72 27.03 -38.93
C ARG A 585 32.94 27.89 -38.58
N SER A 586 33.37 27.88 -37.30
CA SER A 586 34.48 28.68 -36.80
C SER A 586 35.79 27.89 -36.72
N LYS A 587 35.82 26.63 -37.17
CA LYS A 587 36.97 25.70 -37.08
C LYS A 587 37.47 25.51 -35.64
N ASP A 588 36.51 25.38 -34.73
CA ASP A 588 36.65 25.41 -33.27
C ASP A 588 36.31 24.08 -32.57
N GLY A 589 35.65 23.13 -33.25
CA GLY A 589 35.37 21.80 -32.72
C GLY A 589 36.64 20.97 -32.50
N ARG A 590 36.65 20.12 -31.47
CA ARG A 590 37.81 19.28 -31.14
C ARG A 590 38.11 18.26 -32.24
N VAL A 591 39.39 18.06 -32.51
CA VAL A 591 39.91 17.06 -33.47
C VAL A 591 40.01 15.68 -32.80
N ASP A 592 40.47 15.65 -31.54
CA ASP A 592 40.62 14.42 -30.77
C ASP A 592 39.32 14.01 -30.06
N PRO A 593 39.06 12.70 -29.90
CA PRO A 593 37.91 12.22 -29.12
C PRO A 593 38.03 12.67 -27.65
N ILE A 594 36.87 12.88 -27.01
CA ILE A 594 36.85 13.25 -25.58
C ILE A 594 37.40 12.07 -24.76
N PRO A 595 38.49 12.25 -23.98
CA PRO A 595 39.05 11.17 -23.18
C PRO A 595 38.04 10.73 -22.12
N PHE A 596 37.61 9.48 -22.20
CA PHE A 596 36.71 8.89 -21.22
C PHE A 596 37.51 8.44 -20.00
N TYR A 597 37.16 8.96 -18.82
CA TYR A 597 37.75 8.53 -17.56
C TYR A 597 36.83 7.49 -16.92
N ILE A 598 37.28 6.23 -16.84
CA ILE A 598 36.55 5.20 -16.10
C ILE A 598 36.60 5.58 -14.62
N LYS A 599 35.43 5.94 -14.08
CA LYS A 599 35.28 6.32 -12.68
C LYS A 599 35.21 5.05 -11.81
N ASN A 600 36.32 4.72 -11.17
CA ASN A 600 36.44 3.55 -10.30
C ASN A 600 35.91 3.77 -8.86
N ASP A 601 35.33 4.94 -8.56
CA ASP A 601 34.69 5.23 -7.27
C ASP A 601 33.15 5.26 -7.37
N LEU A 602 32.48 4.90 -6.28
CA LEU A 602 31.03 4.70 -6.21
C LEU A 602 30.21 6.01 -6.10
N THR A 603 30.83 7.20 -6.13
CA THR A 603 30.06 8.45 -5.99
C THR A 603 29.31 8.80 -7.27
N GLY A 604 28.12 9.41 -7.14
CA GLY A 604 27.31 9.82 -8.29
C GLY A 604 28.02 10.83 -9.21
N LEU A 605 27.63 10.85 -10.48
CA LEU A 605 27.98 11.97 -11.38
C LEU A 605 27.41 13.27 -10.80
N GLY A 606 28.22 14.34 -10.84
CA GLY A 606 27.86 15.62 -10.22
C GLY A 606 28.09 15.73 -8.71
N LYS A 607 28.41 14.65 -7.98
CA LYS A 607 28.64 14.71 -6.52
C LYS A 607 29.77 15.68 -6.15
N ARG A 608 30.93 15.62 -6.80
CA ARG A 608 32.00 16.62 -6.60
C ARG A 608 31.54 18.06 -6.84
N ALA A 609 30.73 18.32 -7.86
CA ALA A 609 30.18 19.65 -8.13
C ALA A 609 29.07 20.06 -7.14
N GLN A 610 28.45 19.12 -6.42
CA GLN A 610 27.60 19.42 -5.26
C GLN A 610 28.49 19.80 -4.05
N ASP A 611 29.56 19.05 -3.81
CA ASP A 611 30.46 19.24 -2.68
C ASP A 611 31.28 20.53 -2.81
N GLU A 612 31.77 20.85 -4.01
CA GLU A 612 32.45 22.12 -4.32
C GLU A 612 31.50 23.32 -4.09
N ARG A 613 30.24 23.24 -4.53
CA ARG A 613 29.22 24.28 -4.23
C ARG A 613 28.82 24.31 -2.75
N MET A 614 28.84 23.19 -2.04
CA MET A 614 28.57 23.13 -0.60
C MET A 614 29.72 23.77 0.20
N VAL A 615 30.97 23.55 -0.20
CA VAL A 615 32.14 24.24 0.34
C VAL A 615 32.05 25.73 0.04
N GLU A 616 31.78 26.12 -1.21
CA GLU A 616 31.65 27.52 -1.63
C GLU A 616 30.57 28.27 -0.84
N THR A 617 29.38 27.69 -0.68
CA THR A 617 28.30 28.26 0.15
C THR A 617 28.54 28.19 1.67
N THR A 618 29.42 27.30 2.13
CA THR A 618 29.87 27.27 3.54
C THR A 618 30.96 28.31 3.81
N VAL A 619 31.74 28.68 2.79
CA VAL A 619 32.84 29.68 2.89
C VAL A 619 32.35 31.10 2.56
N SER A 620 31.32 31.26 1.72
CA SER A 620 30.75 32.58 1.37
C SER A 620 30.06 33.29 2.54
N HIS A 621 29.71 32.56 3.60
CA HIS A 621 29.17 33.11 4.83
C HIS A 621 30.00 32.65 6.04
N ARG A 622 30.80 33.58 6.59
CA ARG A 622 31.38 33.44 7.93
C ARG A 622 30.24 33.20 8.92
N ARG A 623 30.10 31.94 9.37
CA ARG A 623 29.30 31.63 10.56
C ARG A 623 29.91 32.38 11.73
N GLU A 624 29.13 33.25 12.37
CA GLU A 624 29.54 33.87 13.63
C GLU A 624 29.85 32.79 14.65
N LEU A 625 30.98 32.92 15.34
CA LEU A 625 31.36 31.99 16.39
C LEU A 625 30.40 32.14 17.57
N VAL A 626 30.14 31.04 18.29
CA VAL A 626 29.24 31.05 19.47
C VAL A 626 29.73 32.06 20.52
N SER A 627 31.05 32.25 20.63
CA SER A 627 31.67 33.29 21.46
C SER A 627 31.35 34.72 21.01
N GLU A 628 31.27 34.98 19.69
CA GLU A 628 30.91 36.30 19.16
C GLU A 628 29.44 36.64 19.44
N ARG A 629 28.56 35.62 19.42
CA ARG A 629 27.16 35.74 19.82
C ARG A 629 27.01 35.97 21.32
N GLN A 630 27.71 35.19 22.15
CA GLN A 630 27.70 35.32 23.62
C GLN A 630 28.28 36.64 24.15
N ILE A 631 29.08 37.35 23.35
CA ILE A 631 29.55 38.71 23.66
C ILE A 631 28.47 39.78 23.37
N ARG A 632 27.48 39.48 22.53
CA ARG A 632 26.36 40.37 22.18
C ARG A 632 25.04 40.03 22.89
N GLU A 633 24.93 38.87 23.54
CA GLU A 633 23.78 38.50 24.37
C GLU A 633 23.56 39.53 25.50
N THR A 634 22.33 40.03 25.61
CA THR A 634 21.89 40.78 26.80
C THR A 634 21.84 39.87 28.04
N SER A 635 21.73 40.47 29.24
CA SER A 635 21.66 39.71 30.49
C SER A 635 20.47 38.74 30.55
N GLU A 636 19.35 39.08 29.92
CA GLU A 636 18.13 38.26 29.91
C GLU A 636 18.21 37.12 28.87
N GLU A 637 18.81 37.38 27.70
CA GLU A 637 19.10 36.34 26.70
C GLU A 637 20.13 35.33 27.23
N ARG A 638 21.15 35.80 27.94
CA ARG A 638 22.15 34.96 28.60
C ARG A 638 21.49 34.01 29.61
N GLN A 639 20.64 34.56 30.48
CA GLN A 639 20.00 33.81 31.55
C GLN A 639 18.96 32.81 31.02
N SER A 640 18.20 33.18 29.98
CA SER A 640 17.27 32.26 29.30
C SER A 640 17.98 31.15 28.52
N ARG A 641 19.14 31.43 27.90
CA ARG A 641 19.99 30.39 27.30
C ARG A 641 20.54 29.42 28.36
N GLU A 642 20.97 29.93 29.51
CA GLU A 642 21.47 29.09 30.62
C GLU A 642 20.36 28.20 31.19
N VAL A 643 19.14 28.72 31.40
CA VAL A 643 17.97 27.92 31.81
C VAL A 643 17.58 26.87 30.76
N MET A 644 17.55 27.22 29.46
CA MET A 644 17.28 26.23 28.41
C MET A 644 18.33 25.12 28.36
N MET A 645 19.61 25.46 28.50
CA MET A 645 20.70 24.50 28.47
C MET A 645 20.65 23.54 29.66
N ASP A 646 20.30 24.01 30.86
CA ASP A 646 20.14 23.14 32.03
C ASP A 646 18.93 22.20 31.86
N CYS A 647 17.76 22.74 31.46
CA CYS A 647 16.54 21.96 31.17
C CYS A 647 16.73 20.93 30.05
N GLN A 648 17.51 21.26 29.02
CA GLN A 648 17.83 20.32 27.95
C GLN A 648 18.78 19.23 28.45
N SER A 649 19.77 19.57 29.29
CA SER A 649 20.66 18.58 29.88
C SER A 649 19.96 17.63 30.86
N THR A 650 18.92 18.07 31.58
CA THR A 650 18.13 17.19 32.47
C THR A 650 17.23 16.27 31.65
N ALA A 651 16.56 16.77 30.62
CA ALA A 651 15.78 15.97 29.69
C ALA A 651 16.64 14.89 28.98
N GLU A 652 17.83 15.23 28.50
CA GLU A 652 18.76 14.26 27.90
C GLU A 652 19.20 13.17 28.89
N LYS A 653 19.52 13.54 30.14
CA LYS A 653 19.85 12.57 31.20
C LYS A 653 18.68 11.64 31.52
N GLU A 654 17.45 12.15 31.53
CA GLU A 654 16.24 11.36 31.80
C GLU A 654 15.89 10.41 30.63
N VAL A 655 16.04 10.86 29.38
CA VAL A 655 15.91 9.99 28.19
C VAL A 655 16.95 8.86 28.24
N ILE A 656 18.22 9.19 28.50
CA ILE A 656 19.30 8.20 28.61
C ILE A 656 19.03 7.21 29.76
N ALA A 657 18.56 7.69 30.92
CA ALA A 657 18.20 6.82 32.05
C ALA A 657 17.05 5.84 31.69
N ASN A 658 16.00 6.31 31.02
CA ASN A 658 14.91 5.46 30.54
C ASN A 658 15.36 4.44 29.48
N GLN A 659 16.28 4.83 28.60
CA GLN A 659 16.84 3.95 27.57
C GLN A 659 17.75 2.87 28.18
N ILE A 660 18.55 3.21 29.19
CA ILE A 660 19.34 2.27 30.00
C ILE A 660 18.40 1.31 30.75
N ALA A 661 17.37 1.80 31.43
CA ALA A 661 16.42 0.98 32.16
C ALA A 661 15.67 -0.01 31.24
N THR A 662 15.25 0.44 30.06
CA THR A 662 14.59 -0.39 29.04
C THR A 662 15.53 -1.47 28.50
N THR A 663 16.81 -1.13 28.29
CA THR A 663 17.84 -2.09 27.85
C THR A 663 18.10 -3.13 28.94
N LEU A 664 18.34 -2.71 30.19
CA LEU A 664 18.61 -3.59 31.32
C LEU A 664 17.45 -4.53 31.67
N ARG A 665 16.20 -4.13 31.43
CA ARG A 665 15.00 -4.96 31.65
C ARG A 665 15.05 -6.32 30.95
N HIS A 666 15.77 -6.42 29.82
CA HIS A 666 15.94 -7.66 29.06
C HIS A 666 16.93 -8.64 29.72
N PHE A 667 17.78 -8.16 30.63
CA PHE A 667 18.77 -8.95 31.37
C PHE A 667 18.35 -9.27 32.81
N TYR A 668 17.05 -9.24 33.11
CA TYR A 668 16.48 -9.64 34.40
C TYR A 668 15.86 -11.04 34.35
N CYS A 669 16.34 -11.96 35.20
CA CYS A 669 15.76 -13.29 35.33
C CYS A 669 14.72 -13.34 36.46
N SER A 670 13.44 -13.35 36.10
CA SER A 670 12.31 -13.45 37.04
C SER A 670 12.16 -14.80 37.75
N LEU A 671 12.84 -15.85 37.26
CA LEU A 671 12.88 -17.16 37.93
C LEU A 671 13.91 -17.18 39.08
N CYS A 672 15.02 -16.47 38.91
CA CYS A 672 16.11 -16.44 39.88
C CYS A 672 16.18 -15.16 40.71
N ASP A 673 15.40 -14.13 40.34
CA ASP A 673 15.36 -12.78 40.92
C ASP A 673 16.74 -12.10 40.90
N LYS A 674 17.29 -11.97 39.69
CA LYS A 674 18.64 -11.43 39.45
C LYS A 674 18.70 -10.58 38.20
N GLN A 675 19.32 -9.41 38.33
CA GLN A 675 19.70 -8.52 37.24
C GLN A 675 21.13 -8.83 36.78
N TYR A 676 21.34 -8.88 35.47
CA TYR A 676 22.65 -9.08 34.84
C TYR A 676 23.06 -7.82 34.06
N GLN A 677 24.36 -7.61 33.87
CA GLN A 677 24.91 -6.38 33.26
C GLN A 677 25.39 -6.59 31.82
N THR A 678 25.57 -7.83 31.38
CA THR A 678 26.04 -8.18 30.03
C THR A 678 25.30 -9.41 29.51
N VAL A 679 25.21 -9.52 28.17
CA VAL A 679 24.56 -10.65 27.47
C VAL A 679 25.16 -11.99 27.92
N ALA A 680 26.49 -12.12 27.91
CA ALA A 680 27.19 -13.35 28.27
C ALA A 680 26.86 -13.85 29.70
N GLN A 681 26.74 -12.94 30.68
CA GLN A 681 26.35 -13.31 32.05
C GLN A 681 24.89 -13.81 32.14
N TYR A 682 23.99 -13.27 31.31
CA TYR A 682 22.60 -13.69 31.24
C TYR A 682 22.46 -15.06 30.55
N ASP A 683 23.22 -15.28 29.48
CA ASP A 683 23.23 -16.55 28.74
C ASP A 683 23.88 -17.68 29.56
N GLU A 684 25.01 -17.42 30.23
CA GLU A 684 25.61 -18.36 31.18
C GLU A 684 24.65 -18.68 32.34
N HIS A 685 23.92 -17.68 32.83
CA HIS A 685 22.92 -17.88 33.88
C HIS A 685 21.73 -18.74 33.43
N THR A 686 21.13 -18.46 32.27
CA THR A 686 19.94 -19.16 31.78
C THR A 686 20.25 -20.63 31.44
N ASN A 687 21.46 -20.92 30.96
CA ASN A 687 21.95 -22.28 30.73
C ASN A 687 22.47 -22.97 32.01
N SER A 688 22.55 -22.28 33.15
CA SER A 688 23.12 -22.85 34.37
C SER A 688 22.23 -23.95 34.98
N TYR A 689 22.86 -25.02 35.46
CA TYR A 689 22.16 -26.14 36.13
C TYR A 689 21.24 -25.69 37.27
N ALA A 690 21.66 -24.68 38.05
CA ALA A 690 20.87 -24.11 39.13
C ALA A 690 19.58 -23.41 38.64
N HIS A 691 19.64 -22.70 37.50
CA HIS A 691 18.46 -22.09 36.89
C HIS A 691 17.49 -23.15 36.38
N HIS A 692 17.97 -24.14 35.61
CA HIS A 692 17.13 -25.24 35.12
C HIS A 692 16.51 -26.07 36.25
N HIS A 693 17.23 -26.28 37.36
CA HIS A 693 16.69 -26.95 38.54
C HIS A 693 15.55 -26.13 39.19
N LYS A 694 15.74 -24.81 39.37
CA LYS A 694 14.71 -23.92 39.94
C LYS A 694 13.47 -23.81 39.03
N GLN A 695 13.67 -23.84 37.71
CA GLN A 695 12.60 -23.90 36.72
C GLN A 695 11.81 -25.21 36.83
N ARG A 696 12.47 -26.38 36.75
CA ARG A 696 11.82 -27.70 36.90
C ARG A 696 11.04 -27.84 38.21
N PHE A 697 11.53 -27.23 39.30
CA PHE A 697 10.80 -27.18 40.58
C PHE A 697 9.52 -26.33 40.52
N LYS A 698 9.55 -25.18 39.83
CA LYS A 698 8.37 -24.34 39.57
C LYS A 698 7.34 -25.08 38.70
N ASP A 699 7.79 -25.77 37.66
CA ASP A 699 6.93 -26.55 36.75
C ASP A 699 6.28 -27.73 37.49
N MET A 700 7.05 -28.39 38.38
CA MET A 700 6.54 -29.44 39.27
C MET A 700 5.48 -28.91 40.24
N GLN A 701 5.65 -27.71 40.81
CA GLN A 701 4.62 -27.07 41.63
C GLN A 701 3.37 -26.67 40.83
N ALA A 702 3.52 -26.22 39.58
CA ALA A 702 2.39 -25.91 38.71
C ALA A 702 1.55 -27.16 38.42
N ASN A 703 2.19 -28.27 38.05
CA ASN A 703 1.54 -29.56 37.83
C ASN A 703 0.90 -30.12 39.13
N ALA A 704 1.55 -29.95 40.28
CA ALA A 704 0.98 -30.34 41.58
C ALA A 704 -0.27 -29.52 41.95
N LYS A 705 -0.34 -28.23 41.59
CA LYS A 705 -1.55 -27.41 41.73
C LYS A 705 -2.66 -27.89 40.79
N GLY A 706 -2.33 -28.23 39.54
CA GLY A 706 -3.27 -28.82 38.57
C GLY A 706 -3.90 -30.14 39.05
N LEU A 707 -3.15 -30.97 39.77
CA LEU A 707 -3.66 -32.24 40.33
C LEU A 707 -4.59 -32.08 41.53
N ASN A 708 -4.48 -30.99 42.31
CA ASN A 708 -5.28 -30.80 43.52
C ASN A 708 -6.74 -30.42 43.28
N SER A 709 -7.08 -29.87 42.10
CA SER A 709 -8.48 -29.54 41.74
C SER A 709 -9.39 -30.79 41.76
N ASN A 710 -8.91 -31.90 41.22
CA ASN A 710 -9.64 -33.17 41.10
C ASN A 710 -9.75 -33.96 42.42
N LYS A 711 -9.17 -33.49 43.53
CA LYS A 711 -9.21 -34.20 44.81
C LYS A 711 -10.57 -34.06 45.51
N SER A 712 -11.14 -32.85 45.48
CA SER A 712 -12.47 -32.53 46.03
C SER A 712 -13.56 -33.49 45.53
N ASP A 713 -13.62 -33.70 44.20
CA ASP A 713 -14.63 -34.57 43.60
C ASP A 713 -14.38 -36.07 43.82
N ARG A 714 -13.14 -36.52 43.96
CA ARG A 714 -12.86 -37.93 44.32
C ARG A 714 -13.30 -38.22 45.75
N ASP A 715 -12.97 -37.37 46.70
CA ASP A 715 -13.33 -37.56 48.12
C ASP A 715 -14.86 -37.43 48.32
N SER A 716 -15.51 -36.51 47.59
CA SER A 716 -16.98 -36.37 47.46
C SER A 716 -17.67 -37.65 46.94
N ARG A 717 -17.01 -38.40 46.05
CA ARG A 717 -17.55 -39.62 45.43
C ARG A 717 -17.38 -40.84 46.33
N LEU A 718 -16.19 -41.01 46.90
CA LEU A 718 -15.87 -42.09 47.86
C LEU A 718 -16.75 -42.01 49.12
N GLU A 719 -17.01 -40.82 49.64
CA GLU A 719 -17.89 -40.65 50.81
C GLU A 719 -19.37 -40.95 50.49
N LYS A 720 -19.80 -40.82 49.23
CA LYS A 720 -21.14 -41.25 48.79
C LYS A 720 -21.24 -42.77 48.63
N GLU A 721 -20.16 -43.44 48.23
CA GLU A 721 -20.10 -44.90 48.16
C GLU A 721 -20.07 -45.52 49.58
N ARG A 722 -19.21 -45.02 50.47
CA ARG A 722 -19.17 -45.43 51.88
C ARG A 722 -20.54 -45.29 52.58
N LYS A 723 -21.30 -44.23 52.27
CA LYS A 723 -22.68 -44.00 52.75
C LYS A 723 -23.76 -44.83 52.07
N ARG A 724 -23.45 -45.55 50.98
CA ARG A 724 -24.30 -46.64 50.44
C ARG A 724 -23.98 -47.95 51.16
N GLU A 725 -22.70 -48.32 51.26
CA GLU A 725 -22.24 -49.52 51.95
C GLU A 725 -22.73 -49.58 53.40
N GLU A 726 -22.63 -48.47 54.16
CA GLU A 726 -23.12 -48.40 55.54
C GLU A 726 -24.64 -48.61 55.65
N LYS A 727 -25.41 -48.17 54.63
CA LYS A 727 -26.86 -48.39 54.57
C LYS A 727 -27.21 -49.83 54.23
N GLU A 728 -26.46 -50.47 53.33
CA GLU A 728 -26.63 -51.89 53.02
C GLU A 728 -26.21 -52.78 54.19
N PHE A 729 -25.10 -52.46 54.86
CA PHE A 729 -24.67 -53.14 56.09
C PHE A 729 -25.71 -53.02 57.20
N LYS A 730 -26.28 -51.82 57.42
CA LYS A 730 -27.41 -51.62 58.36
C LYS A 730 -28.68 -52.37 57.92
N ARG A 731 -28.93 -52.54 56.62
CA ARG A 731 -30.04 -53.35 56.08
C ARG A 731 -29.82 -54.85 56.33
N MET A 732 -28.60 -55.36 56.13
CA MET A 732 -28.24 -56.76 56.45
C MET A 732 -28.26 -57.04 57.95
N ALA A 733 -27.74 -56.12 58.78
CA ALA A 733 -27.78 -56.26 60.24
C ALA A 733 -29.23 -56.31 60.77
N LYS A 734 -30.13 -55.46 60.23
CA LYS A 734 -31.56 -55.49 60.56
C LYS A 734 -32.25 -56.78 60.12
N ALA A 735 -31.82 -57.39 59.02
CA ALA A 735 -32.30 -58.70 58.57
C ALA A 735 -31.75 -59.89 59.39
N ARG A 736 -30.69 -59.69 60.20
CA ARG A 736 -30.08 -60.72 61.07
C ARG A 736 -30.30 -60.49 62.58
N GLY A 737 -31.18 -59.55 62.95
CA GLY A 737 -31.68 -59.40 64.33
C GLY A 737 -30.70 -58.80 65.37
N VAL A 738 -29.54 -58.29 64.95
CA VAL A 738 -28.53 -57.75 65.88
C VAL A 738 -28.76 -56.26 66.16
N LYS A 739 -28.84 -55.86 67.44
CA LYS A 739 -28.81 -54.45 67.86
C LYS A 739 -27.38 -53.90 67.81
N VAL A 740 -27.23 -52.70 67.28
CA VAL A 740 -25.96 -51.94 67.28
C VAL A 740 -26.16 -50.65 68.07
N SER A 741 -25.28 -50.40 69.05
CA SER A 741 -25.27 -49.18 69.87
C SER A 741 -24.45 -48.05 69.22
N SER A 742 -24.84 -46.81 69.47
CA SER A 742 -24.19 -45.61 68.91
C SER A 742 -22.97 -45.16 69.72
N ILE A 743 -21.92 -44.72 69.03
CA ILE A 743 -20.79 -43.97 69.60
C ILE A 743 -20.90 -42.51 69.17
N THR A 744 -20.72 -41.58 70.10
CA THR A 744 -20.85 -40.12 69.88
C THR A 744 -19.48 -39.47 69.69
N VAL A 745 -19.38 -38.49 68.79
CA VAL A 745 -18.13 -37.78 68.46
C VAL A 745 -18.11 -36.40 69.13
N PRO A 746 -17.01 -35.98 69.78
CA PRO A 746 -16.79 -34.59 70.17
C PRO A 746 -16.34 -33.75 68.97
N THR A 747 -17.06 -32.66 68.66
CA THR A 747 -16.64 -31.67 67.65
C THR A 747 -15.70 -30.63 68.25
N GLN A 748 -14.61 -30.29 67.56
CA GLN A 748 -13.93 -29.00 67.76
C GLN A 748 -14.25 -28.03 66.62
N LYS A 749 -14.49 -26.78 66.98
CA LYS A 749 -14.64 -25.66 66.05
C LYS A 749 -13.25 -25.07 65.76
N VAL A 750 -13.09 -24.51 64.56
CA VAL A 750 -12.04 -23.53 64.27
C VAL A 750 -12.66 -22.14 64.40
N ASP A 751 -12.03 -21.25 65.17
CA ASP A 751 -12.23 -19.80 65.03
C ASP A 751 -10.97 -19.04 65.52
N SER A 752 -10.99 -17.72 65.40
CA SER A 752 -9.82 -16.86 65.16
C SER A 752 -9.10 -16.23 66.38
N SER A 753 -7.95 -15.60 66.09
CA SER A 753 -7.19 -14.55 66.83
C SER A 753 -5.94 -14.92 67.66
N LEU A 754 -5.01 -13.94 67.75
CA LEU A 754 -3.68 -13.96 68.43
C LEU A 754 -3.78 -13.37 69.85
N PRO A 755 -2.81 -13.62 70.78
CA PRO A 755 -1.80 -12.58 71.06
C PRO A 755 -0.44 -12.99 71.71
N SER A 756 0.55 -12.08 71.59
CA SER A 756 1.56 -11.65 72.60
C SER A 756 2.70 -12.56 73.16
N SER A 757 3.95 -12.10 72.94
CA SER A 757 5.12 -12.08 73.89
C SER A 757 5.78 -13.40 74.34
N SER A 758 7.08 -13.50 74.72
CA SER A 758 8.20 -12.53 74.86
C SER A 758 9.59 -13.23 75.03
N ILE A 759 10.68 -12.60 74.51
CA ILE A 759 12.04 -12.39 75.13
C ILE A 759 12.90 -13.66 75.52
N PRO A 760 14.26 -13.65 75.62
CA PRO A 760 15.31 -12.67 75.22
C PRO A 760 16.36 -13.20 74.21
N PHE A 761 17.26 -12.32 73.75
CA PHE A 761 18.70 -12.65 73.67
C PHE A 761 19.56 -11.39 73.87
N GLU A 762 20.64 -11.48 74.65
CA GLU A 762 21.55 -10.35 74.96
C GLU A 762 22.67 -10.24 73.89
N SER A 763 22.85 -9.07 73.27
CA SER A 763 23.68 -7.94 73.70
C SER A 763 25.21 -8.13 73.55
N SER A 764 25.83 -7.35 72.65
CA SER A 764 26.82 -6.31 73.00
C SER A 764 27.48 -5.67 71.77
N LYS A 765 27.77 -4.35 71.84
CA LYS A 765 28.77 -3.55 71.08
C LYS A 765 28.86 -3.73 69.53
N GLY A 766 28.67 -2.73 68.67
CA GLY A 766 28.35 -1.30 68.85
C GLY A 766 29.55 -0.35 68.65
N PHE A 767 29.73 0.20 67.44
CA PHE A 767 30.33 1.53 67.20
C PHE A 767 29.87 2.15 65.86
N LYS A 768 30.20 3.43 65.61
CA LYS A 768 29.66 4.27 64.52
C LYS A 768 30.68 4.75 63.47
N SER A 769 30.19 4.93 62.25
CA SER A 769 30.52 5.94 61.22
C SER A 769 31.87 6.70 61.24
N SER A 770 32.69 6.45 60.21
CA SER A 770 33.44 7.46 59.42
C SER A 770 33.99 6.76 58.15
N GLY A 771 34.42 7.42 57.07
CA GLY A 771 34.39 8.86 56.79
C GLY A 771 35.67 9.37 56.13
N TRP A 772 35.88 9.04 54.85
CA TRP A 772 36.89 9.59 53.93
C TRP A 772 38.39 9.50 54.31
N SER A 773 39.20 8.96 53.39
CA SER A 773 40.62 9.33 53.21
C SER A 773 41.11 8.88 51.84
N ALA A 774 41.99 9.66 51.21
CA ALA A 774 42.61 9.38 49.91
C ALA A 774 44.14 9.29 50.06
N ILE A 775 44.79 8.45 49.25
CA ILE A 775 46.25 8.21 49.24
C ILE A 775 46.75 8.20 47.76
N PRO A 776 48.00 8.63 47.45
CA PRO A 776 48.26 9.38 46.21
C PRO A 776 49.18 8.67 45.18
N LYS A 777 49.68 9.45 44.20
CA LYS A 777 50.63 9.06 43.14
C LYS A 777 52.11 9.06 43.59
N GLN A 778 52.96 8.54 42.70
CA GLN A 778 54.45 8.49 42.66
C GLN A 778 55.10 7.29 43.39
N ALA A 779 56.25 6.76 42.95
CA ALA A 779 56.94 6.75 41.63
C ALA A 779 58.16 5.79 41.70
N SER A 780 58.75 5.43 40.53
CA SER A 780 60.07 4.76 40.37
C SER A 780 60.20 3.32 40.95
N GLU A 781 61.14 2.45 40.57
CA GLU A 781 61.86 2.17 39.29
C GLU A 781 62.49 0.75 39.39
N ASP A 782 62.92 0.18 38.25
CA ASP A 782 63.87 -0.95 38.14
C ASP A 782 63.55 -2.34 38.78
N SER A 783 64.10 -3.48 38.33
CA SER A 783 64.57 -3.83 36.97
C SER A 783 64.72 -5.36 36.74
N LYS A 784 64.69 -5.75 35.46
CA LYS A 784 65.45 -6.85 34.79
C LYS A 784 65.19 -8.35 35.11
N SER A 785 65.42 -9.11 34.03
CA SER A 785 65.81 -10.54 33.92
C SER A 785 64.73 -11.63 34.06
N SER A 786 64.73 -12.70 33.25
CA SER A 786 65.42 -12.93 31.94
C SER A 786 64.98 -14.24 31.24
N SER A 787 64.86 -14.21 29.90
CA SER A 787 64.96 -15.36 28.95
C SER A 787 63.93 -16.51 29.13
N ILE A 788 63.66 -17.42 28.19
CA ILE A 788 64.30 -17.89 26.92
C ILE A 788 63.18 -17.96 25.84
N ALA A 789 63.25 -17.55 24.57
CA ALA A 789 64.30 -17.29 23.56
C ALA A 789 64.53 -18.40 22.51
N THR A 790 63.75 -18.35 21.41
CA THR A 790 63.99 -18.86 20.02
C THR A 790 62.91 -18.20 19.14
N ASN A 791 63.13 -17.27 18.19
CA ASN A 791 64.28 -16.91 17.34
C ASN A 791 64.80 -18.07 16.47
N SER A 792 65.19 -17.88 15.19
CA SER A 792 64.98 -16.80 14.18
C SER A 792 65.44 -17.38 12.80
N SER A 793 65.41 -16.74 11.62
CA SER A 793 65.04 -15.42 11.06
C SER A 793 64.79 -15.64 9.52
N TYR A 794 64.31 -14.71 8.66
CA TYR A 794 64.99 -13.49 8.21
C TYR A 794 64.11 -12.54 7.38
N SER A 795 64.43 -11.25 7.47
CA SER A 795 63.79 -10.10 6.82
C SER A 795 64.73 -9.42 5.81
N ARG A 796 64.27 -8.33 5.17
CA ARG A 796 64.98 -7.06 4.77
C ARG A 796 64.07 -6.27 3.81
N ASP A 797 64.10 -4.95 3.64
CA ASP A 797 64.69 -3.78 4.34
C ASP A 797 63.99 -2.51 3.73
N ALA A 798 63.92 -1.29 4.30
CA ALA A 798 64.25 -0.76 5.64
C ALA A 798 63.64 0.66 5.82
N LEU A 799 63.71 1.19 7.06
CA LEU A 799 63.68 2.62 7.46
C LEU A 799 62.36 3.45 7.42
N ALA A 800 62.29 4.40 8.35
CA ALA A 800 61.29 5.46 8.47
C ALA A 800 62.00 6.83 8.69
N ASN A 801 61.34 7.95 8.35
CA ASN A 801 61.68 9.30 8.82
C ASN A 801 60.53 10.29 8.51
N SER A 802 60.38 11.34 9.34
CA SER A 802 59.29 12.32 9.25
C SER A 802 59.76 13.71 8.77
N PRO A 803 58.95 14.47 7.99
CA PRO A 803 59.24 15.86 7.63
C PRO A 803 58.95 16.89 8.76
N PRO A 804 59.45 18.14 8.65
CA PRO A 804 59.33 19.19 9.68
C PRO A 804 58.03 20.02 9.60
N PRO A 805 57.72 20.86 10.63
CA PRO A 805 56.55 21.74 10.66
C PRO A 805 56.64 22.96 9.70
N PRO A 806 55.50 23.60 9.38
CA PRO A 806 55.43 24.75 8.45
C PRO A 806 55.89 26.10 9.08
N PRO A 807 56.23 27.10 8.25
CA PRO A 807 56.68 28.42 8.69
C PRO A 807 55.53 29.36 9.11
N GLU A 808 55.87 30.42 9.86
CA GLU A 808 54.94 31.47 10.29
C GLU A 808 54.52 32.43 9.14
N PRO A 809 53.35 33.10 9.24
CA PRO A 809 52.86 34.02 8.21
C PRO A 809 53.55 35.39 8.27
N ALA A 810 53.80 35.99 7.09
CA ALA A 810 54.29 37.36 6.98
C ALA A 810 53.21 38.41 7.34
N PRO A 811 53.59 39.60 7.88
CA PRO A 811 52.65 40.66 8.22
C PRO A 811 52.00 41.31 6.98
N PRO A 812 50.77 41.85 7.10
CA PRO A 812 50.01 42.37 5.97
C PRO A 812 50.53 43.72 5.44
N LEU A 813 50.37 43.93 4.14
CA LEU A 813 50.66 45.20 3.45
C LEU A 813 49.50 46.22 3.62
N PRO A 814 49.78 47.53 3.59
CA PRO A 814 48.75 48.57 3.67
C PRO A 814 47.89 48.66 2.40
N PRO A 815 46.64 49.15 2.49
CA PRO A 815 45.72 49.23 1.35
C PRO A 815 46.07 50.36 0.36
N PRO A 816 45.72 50.21 -0.93
CA PRO A 816 45.84 51.27 -1.93
C PRO A 816 44.76 52.38 -1.74
N PRO A 817 44.98 53.60 -2.26
CA PRO A 817 44.03 54.71 -2.17
C PRO A 817 42.79 54.50 -3.05
N PRO A 818 41.66 55.18 -2.75
CA PRO A 818 40.37 54.93 -3.38
C PRO A 818 40.18 55.64 -4.73
N PHE A 819 39.40 54.99 -5.60
CA PHE A 819 38.62 55.53 -6.71
C PHE A 819 37.31 54.75 -6.82
#